data_AF-A0A7J2Z1J3-F1
#
_entry.id   AF-A0A7J2Z1J3-F1
#
_cell.length_a   1.000
_cell.length_b   1.000
_cell.length_c   1.000
_cell.angle_alpha   90.00
_cell.angle_beta   90.00
_cell.angle_gamma   90.00
#
_symmetry.space_group_name_H-M   'P 1'
#
loop_
_entity.id
_entity.type
_entity.pdbx_description
1 polymer ?
#
loop_
_entity_poly.entity_id
_entity_poly.type
_entity_poly.pdbx_seq_one_letter_code
_entity_poly.pdbx_strand_id
1 'polypeptide(L)'
;MVDADSSTKKYIKIRRAIYSFNIRRLYIPVKRFVKKTMELTPEAIKQAILSVFQPKQKQPQAQAGPTAMRRPTGKLPAPSPLLNALIILVIAVLLIGGYFLFVYFSQQSAPVEEATKEAVTPILSASVINTGYLDYNGKDTVWYALLDLSSVNATKIDIDLIIQQQPIPQDVYILKLPNYQFASNYDRFYEVLKNSLKEKGIHVSELTAEELISLPSTRKIILIVPSGNLPALFVGKEDKNFDLKKFANNGNVLIYIGYKPSDGILYSNLPGPQAVESEDLSSFQLSFGQPKDQPSFFSFKNPLYTVSAVGTESSRPSVSGEPGGYSVKWSGDGFVYFIPTTIDFWWQYAGENSAKELADAIVNARWGSGLSRIKKTIDLNQSNSSIFRQQFIIFSSPFSFKTGDRISRSYGVLYVQGINQVDNSTKQIGISMPVKFPTRPKGVLSHDAVSLNSVVTNRPLEMTYSLNEDSDELKQLFLSVLSSNNSEVLFKQLTVSPVSLKLSNVVYRFDNRLSAGEYVMRITDQDKNVFAQSYLSLLSFSFVPYASDFINGIHVFDVYLSTGEQYTDEIKNLKVYFDGEEAKGFSFKAGKIYVNTSSTTVPGNHVFVFQLGPDNVTVIKPFERPVSMFEKPENIAMMVIAASLFIIGYLIARPEKTYYWIDVPDFPPLQSIAIPIKREKILEMFDTINADLKWKYTPLTIGDLKIGFKKIMFRGKPLIVGDYNLEMVLEKMKEEGLIVQSMDYYAPKRWEKETRKSIYYLAQVRALRDIFVTEGIPFLQFGQRGDADTVISYGGEKVYIHIYESDEVIKKAIQTASVGRSIIVFENEMVMNEFLSRLHAPGKANVIFKLLMDNGKIAVTPISKFMDVLEKKVVFSY
;
A
#
# COMPACT_ATOMS: atom_id res chain seq x y z
N MET A 1 33.03 -28.22 -62.33
CA MET A 1 32.65 -27.44 -63.53
C MET A 1 31.31 -26.82 -63.20
N VAL A 2 31.22 -25.66 -62.53
CA VAL A 2 31.71 -24.32 -62.89
C VAL A 2 31.16 -23.89 -64.24
N ASP A 3 30.02 -23.20 -64.21
CA ASP A 3 29.76 -22.10 -65.15
C ASP A 3 29.94 -20.79 -64.38
N ALA A 4 30.87 -19.99 -64.88
CA ALA A 4 31.38 -18.79 -64.25
C ALA A 4 30.67 -17.54 -64.79
N ASP A 5 30.06 -16.82 -63.85
CA ASP A 5 30.39 -15.43 -63.54
C ASP A 5 30.19 -14.36 -64.65
N SER A 6 28.99 -13.80 -64.72
CA SER A 6 28.77 -12.44 -65.19
C SER A 6 28.32 -11.53 -64.03
N SER A 7 29.22 -11.24 -63.08
CA SER A 7 28.99 -10.25 -62.04
C SER A 7 28.91 -8.84 -62.65
N THR A 8 27.72 -8.37 -63.03
CA THR A 8 27.49 -6.94 -63.26
C THR A 8 27.64 -6.21 -61.92
N LYS A 9 28.83 -5.64 -61.69
CA LYS A 9 29.17 -4.82 -60.51
C LYS A 9 28.22 -3.62 -60.43
N LYS A 10 27.14 -3.76 -59.66
CA LYS A 10 26.16 -2.69 -59.40
C LYS A 10 26.68 -1.78 -58.29
N TYR A 11 27.08 -0.56 -58.63
CA TYR A 11 27.58 0.44 -57.68
C TYR A 11 26.42 1.18 -56.99
N ILE A 12 26.55 1.49 -55.70
CA ILE A 12 25.67 2.39 -54.94
C ILE A 12 26.35 3.77 -54.86
N LYS A 13 25.62 4.84 -55.19
CA LYS A 13 26.13 6.22 -55.22
C LYS A 13 25.93 6.90 -53.86
N ILE A 14 27.00 7.26 -53.15
CA ILE A 14 26.94 8.08 -51.92
C ILE A 14 27.33 9.52 -52.26
N ARG A 15 26.54 10.50 -51.80
CA ARG A 15 26.83 11.94 -51.99
C ARG A 15 27.61 12.50 -50.80
N ARG A 16 28.75 13.14 -51.06
CA ARG A 16 29.54 13.88 -50.06
C ARG A 16 29.49 15.37 -50.36
N ALA A 17 29.28 16.20 -49.34
CA ALA A 17 29.49 17.65 -49.42
C ALA A 17 30.92 18.00 -48.95
N ILE A 18 31.66 18.77 -49.73
CA ILE A 18 32.97 19.32 -49.34
C ILE A 18 32.92 20.82 -49.60
N TYR A 19 33.25 21.63 -48.59
CA TYR A 19 33.40 23.06 -48.72
C TYR A 19 34.89 23.39 -48.91
N SER A 20 35.23 24.10 -49.98
CA SER A 20 36.55 24.70 -50.15
C SER A 20 36.39 26.20 -50.35
N PHE A 21 36.99 27.00 -49.47
CA PHE A 21 36.99 28.45 -49.60
C PHE A 21 38.28 28.88 -50.31
N ASN A 22 38.14 29.50 -51.47
CA ASN A 22 39.24 30.22 -52.10
C ASN A 22 39.10 31.71 -51.76
N ILE A 23 39.78 32.15 -50.71
CA ILE A 23 39.66 33.52 -50.19
C ILE A 23 40.58 34.43 -51.01
N ARG A 24 40.05 34.94 -52.13
CA ARG A 24 40.55 36.16 -52.80
C ARG A 24 39.39 37.05 -53.24
N ARG A 25 38.54 37.44 -52.30
CA ARG A 25 37.72 38.65 -52.42
C ARG A 25 37.69 39.33 -51.07
N LEU A 26 38.10 40.60 -51.05
CA LEU A 26 37.96 41.49 -49.90
C LEU A 26 36.49 41.55 -49.51
N TYR A 27 36.16 41.00 -48.35
CA TYR A 27 34.88 41.19 -47.71
C TYR A 27 34.80 42.61 -47.18
N ILE A 28 34.00 43.46 -47.82
CA ILE A 28 33.44 44.64 -47.17
C ILE A 28 32.23 44.14 -46.38
N PRO A 29 32.17 44.30 -45.05
CA PRO A 29 31.06 43.82 -44.26
C PRO A 29 29.82 44.68 -44.54
N VAL A 30 28.91 44.18 -45.38
CA VAL A 30 27.55 44.71 -45.43
C VAL A 30 26.80 44.14 -44.24
N LYS A 31 26.67 44.91 -43.15
CA LYS A 31 25.72 44.63 -42.07
C LYS A 31 24.30 44.71 -42.62
N ARG A 32 23.76 43.60 -43.14
CA ARG A 32 22.31 43.42 -43.29
C ARG A 32 21.92 42.04 -42.80
N PHE A 33 20.90 42.05 -41.93
CA PHE A 33 20.28 40.92 -41.23
C PHE A 33 21.02 40.43 -39.98
N VAL A 34 21.02 41.27 -38.95
CA VAL A 34 20.93 40.76 -37.57
C VAL A 34 19.56 40.13 -37.45
N LYS A 35 19.50 38.80 -37.33
CA LYS A 35 18.28 38.10 -36.95
C LYS A 35 17.99 38.51 -35.51
N LYS A 36 17.12 39.50 -35.30
CA LYS A 36 16.57 39.77 -33.97
C LYS A 36 15.72 38.56 -33.61
N THR A 37 16.27 37.63 -32.84
CA THR A 37 15.49 36.71 -32.03
C THR A 37 14.78 37.56 -31.00
N MET A 38 13.56 37.95 -31.34
CA MET A 38 12.65 38.57 -30.38
C MET A 38 12.11 37.40 -29.56
N GLU A 39 12.60 37.25 -28.34
CA GLU A 39 11.95 36.34 -27.39
C GLU A 39 10.49 36.81 -27.27
N LEU A 40 9.56 35.89 -27.44
CA LEU A 40 8.13 36.14 -27.31
C LEU A 40 7.80 36.33 -25.84
N THR A 41 8.24 37.47 -25.27
CA THR A 41 7.76 37.93 -23.98
C THR A 41 6.38 38.56 -24.17
N PRO A 42 5.52 38.54 -23.14
CA PRO A 42 4.20 39.15 -23.19
C PRO A 42 4.24 40.63 -23.62
N GLU A 43 5.30 41.38 -23.27
CA GLU A 43 5.46 42.77 -23.73
C GLU A 43 5.76 42.89 -25.23
N ALA A 44 6.51 41.96 -25.82
CA ALA A 44 6.82 41.95 -27.26
C ALA A 44 5.56 41.70 -28.10
N ILE A 45 4.68 40.80 -27.63
CA ILE A 45 3.37 40.54 -28.25
C ILE A 45 2.48 41.78 -28.12
N LYS A 46 2.45 42.40 -26.94
CA LYS A 46 1.67 43.63 -26.70
C LYS A 46 2.11 44.79 -27.61
N GLN A 47 3.41 45.00 -27.79
CA GLN A 47 3.94 46.03 -28.71
C GLN A 47 3.67 45.71 -30.17
N ALA A 48 3.76 44.44 -30.58
CA ALA A 48 3.44 44.02 -31.94
C ALA A 48 1.97 44.31 -32.27
N ILE A 49 1.05 43.99 -31.36
CA ILE A 49 -0.39 44.28 -31.51
C ILE A 49 -0.62 45.79 -31.56
N LEU A 50 -0.01 46.58 -30.67
CA LEU A 50 -0.16 48.04 -30.67
C LEU A 50 0.39 48.71 -31.95
N SER A 51 1.44 48.15 -32.55
CA SER A 51 2.03 48.68 -33.79
C SER A 51 1.14 48.51 -35.03
N VAL A 52 0.17 47.59 -34.98
CA VAL A 52 -0.84 47.40 -36.04
C VAL A 52 -1.91 48.50 -36.01
N PHE A 53 -2.16 49.10 -34.84
CA PHE A 53 -3.19 50.14 -34.66
C PHE A 53 -2.66 51.58 -34.74
N GLN A 54 -1.36 51.80 -34.94
CA GLN A 54 -0.80 53.15 -35.10
C GLN A 54 -0.62 53.53 -36.59
N PRO A 55 -1.15 54.69 -37.05
CA PRO A 55 -1.03 55.11 -38.44
C PRO A 55 0.42 55.52 -38.78
N LYS A 56 1.02 54.84 -39.76
CA LYS A 56 2.38 55.13 -40.26
C LYS A 56 2.46 56.52 -40.91
N GLN A 57 3.18 57.45 -40.28
CA GLN A 57 3.58 58.71 -40.92
C GLN A 57 4.62 58.45 -42.02
N LYS A 58 4.39 59.04 -43.21
CA LYS A 58 5.29 58.98 -44.37
C LYS A 58 6.45 59.96 -44.19
N GLN A 59 7.69 59.46 -44.27
CA GLN A 59 8.88 60.31 -44.43
C GLN A 59 9.22 60.52 -45.92
N PRO A 60 9.77 61.69 -46.30
CA PRO A 60 10.09 62.02 -47.69
C PRO A 60 11.44 61.43 -48.12
N GLN A 61 11.49 60.86 -49.33
CA GLN A 61 12.70 60.32 -49.94
C GLN A 61 13.51 61.43 -50.64
N ALA A 62 14.76 61.61 -50.23
CA ALA A 62 15.76 62.40 -50.94
C ALA A 62 16.45 61.58 -52.05
N GLN A 63 16.76 62.28 -53.13
CA GLN A 63 17.25 61.80 -54.42
C GLN A 63 18.75 61.49 -54.43
N ALA A 64 19.17 60.44 -55.16
CA ALA A 64 20.38 60.39 -56.00
C ALA A 64 20.37 59.10 -56.85
N GLY A 65 20.48 59.23 -58.19
CA GLY A 65 20.55 58.13 -59.17
C GLY A 65 21.99 57.81 -59.59
N PRO A 66 22.27 57.24 -60.79
CA PRO A 66 21.40 56.51 -61.74
C PRO A 66 22.04 55.17 -62.23
N THR A 67 21.40 54.53 -63.22
CA THR A 67 21.83 53.37 -64.03
C THR A 67 21.81 51.95 -63.43
N ALA A 68 20.62 51.33 -63.47
CA ALA A 68 20.45 49.93 -63.89
C ALA A 68 19.00 49.74 -64.39
N MET A 69 18.84 49.05 -65.52
CA MET A 69 17.57 48.84 -66.23
C MET A 69 16.43 48.42 -65.29
N ARG A 70 15.37 49.25 -65.25
CA ARG A 70 14.09 48.89 -64.62
C ARG A 70 13.35 47.87 -65.49
N ARG A 71 13.20 46.65 -64.99
CA ARG A 71 12.15 45.71 -65.45
C ARG A 71 10.77 46.26 -65.05
N PRO A 72 9.72 46.04 -65.86
CA PRO A 72 8.37 46.47 -65.52
C PRO A 72 7.85 45.61 -64.36
N THR A 73 7.76 46.20 -63.17
CA THR A 73 7.03 45.61 -62.05
C THR A 73 5.54 45.80 -62.30
N GLY A 74 4.91 44.76 -62.85
CA GLY A 74 3.46 44.64 -62.81
C GLY A 74 3.00 44.66 -61.36
N LYS A 75 2.36 45.75 -60.93
CA LYS A 75 1.67 45.83 -59.65
C LYS A 75 0.50 44.85 -59.69
N LEU A 76 0.66 43.70 -59.05
CA LEU A 76 -0.46 42.83 -58.72
C LEU A 76 -1.47 43.63 -57.88
N PRO A 77 -2.78 43.53 -58.14
CA PRO A 77 -3.79 44.21 -57.35
C PRO A 77 -3.70 43.69 -55.91
N ALA A 78 -3.48 44.63 -54.99
CA ALA A 78 -3.61 44.36 -53.56
C ALA A 78 -5.00 43.74 -53.32
N PRO A 79 -5.11 42.67 -52.52
CA PRO A 79 -6.42 42.17 -52.12
C PRO A 79 -7.22 43.35 -51.55
N SER A 80 -8.49 43.45 -51.94
CA SER A 80 -9.33 44.58 -51.54
C SER A 80 -9.29 44.72 -50.01
N PRO A 81 -9.25 45.94 -49.47
CA PRO A 81 -9.22 46.17 -48.01
C PRO A 81 -10.40 45.47 -47.30
N LEU A 82 -11.49 45.22 -48.04
CA LEU A 82 -12.67 44.46 -47.61
C LEU A 82 -12.36 42.98 -47.31
N LEU A 83 -11.54 42.31 -48.12
CA LEU A 83 -11.17 40.90 -47.90
C LEU A 83 -10.31 40.76 -46.63
N ASN A 84 -9.34 41.66 -46.45
CA ASN A 84 -8.50 41.66 -45.25
C ASN A 84 -9.30 42.01 -43.99
N ALA A 85 -10.26 42.95 -44.08
CA ALA A 85 -11.16 43.26 -42.98
C ALA A 85 -12.05 42.07 -42.59
N LEU A 86 -12.54 41.30 -43.57
CA LEU A 86 -13.35 40.10 -43.34
C LEU A 86 -12.54 38.99 -42.65
N ILE A 87 -11.30 38.75 -43.07
CA ILE A 87 -10.41 37.77 -42.45
C ILE A 87 -10.10 38.14 -41.00
N ILE A 88 -9.81 39.43 -40.75
CA ILE A 88 -9.55 39.94 -39.39
C ILE A 88 -10.80 39.79 -38.51
N LEU A 89 -11.99 40.08 -39.05
CA LEU A 89 -13.26 39.91 -38.35
C LEU A 89 -13.50 38.44 -37.96
N VAL A 90 -13.30 37.50 -38.88
CA VAL A 90 -13.50 36.06 -38.62
C VAL A 90 -12.51 35.54 -37.57
N ILE A 91 -11.23 35.95 -37.64
CA ILE A 91 -10.24 35.58 -36.62
C ILE A 91 -10.60 36.20 -35.25
N ALA A 92 -11.06 37.45 -35.22
CA ALA A 92 -11.50 38.09 -33.98
C ALA A 92 -12.71 37.39 -33.36
N VAL A 93 -13.71 37.00 -34.17
CA VAL A 93 -14.88 36.24 -33.71
C VAL A 93 -14.48 34.87 -33.17
N LEU A 94 -13.56 34.16 -33.82
CA LEU A 94 -13.05 32.87 -33.34
C LEU A 94 -12.26 33.00 -32.03
N LEU A 95 -11.44 34.05 -31.88
CA LEU A 95 -10.69 34.30 -30.64
C LEU A 95 -11.61 34.71 -29.49
N ILE A 96 -12.61 35.57 -29.75
CA ILE A 96 -13.59 35.99 -28.74
C ILE A 96 -14.48 34.81 -28.33
N GLY A 97 -14.95 34.02 -29.30
CA GLY A 97 -15.76 32.82 -29.04
C GLY A 97 -14.98 31.74 -28.29
N GLY A 98 -13.72 31.50 -28.67
CA GLY A 98 -12.84 30.57 -27.98
C GLY A 98 -12.51 31.01 -26.55
N TYR A 99 -12.30 32.31 -26.33
CA TYR A 99 -12.08 32.87 -25.00
C TYR A 99 -13.34 32.76 -24.12
N PHE A 100 -14.53 33.04 -24.66
CA PHE A 100 -15.79 32.87 -23.92
C PHE A 100 -16.04 31.41 -23.52
N LEU A 101 -15.79 30.45 -24.43
CA LEU A 101 -15.88 29.02 -24.11
C LEU A 101 -14.86 28.62 -23.02
N PHE A 102 -13.63 29.09 -23.12
CA PHE A 102 -12.60 28.83 -22.11
C PHE A 102 -12.99 29.36 -20.73
N VAL A 103 -13.49 30.60 -20.64
CA VAL A 103 -13.96 31.19 -19.38
C VAL A 103 -15.17 30.44 -18.83
N TYR A 104 -16.12 30.06 -19.69
CA TYR A 104 -17.32 29.31 -19.28
C TYR A 104 -16.98 27.94 -18.67
N PHE A 105 -16.05 27.19 -19.26
CA PHE A 105 -15.61 25.90 -18.71
C PHE A 105 -14.68 26.03 -17.49
N SER A 106 -13.89 27.11 -17.40
CA SER A 106 -12.96 27.32 -16.28
C SER A 106 -13.66 27.77 -15.00
N GLN A 107 -14.86 28.37 -15.07
CA GLN A 107 -15.60 28.87 -13.91
C GLN A 107 -16.38 27.80 -13.12
N GLN A 108 -16.52 26.56 -13.63
CA GLN A 108 -17.26 25.50 -12.92
C GLN A 108 -16.45 24.76 -11.82
N SER A 109 -15.18 25.12 -11.59
CA SER A 109 -14.27 24.33 -10.73
C SER A 109 -13.60 25.15 -9.62
N ALA A 110 -14.30 26.12 -9.01
CA ALA A 110 -13.81 26.74 -7.78
C ALA A 110 -14.41 25.98 -6.58
N PRO A 111 -13.63 25.13 -5.87
CA PRO A 111 -14.11 24.55 -4.63
C PRO A 111 -14.34 25.68 -3.63
N VAL A 112 -15.57 25.76 -3.11
CA VAL A 112 -15.92 26.64 -2.01
C VAL A 112 -15.09 26.20 -0.81
N GLU A 113 -14.22 27.08 -0.28
CA GLU A 113 -13.52 26.85 0.99
C GLU A 113 -14.57 26.71 2.09
N GLU A 114 -14.89 25.47 2.48
CA GLU A 114 -15.70 25.20 3.65
C GLU A 114 -14.92 25.56 4.91
N ALA A 115 -15.54 26.35 5.79
CA ALA A 115 -14.95 26.72 7.07
C ALA A 115 -14.68 25.47 7.91
N THR A 116 -13.41 25.25 8.28
CA THR A 116 -12.97 24.13 9.12
C THR A 116 -13.74 24.13 10.44
N LYS A 117 -14.49 23.05 10.71
CA LYS A 117 -15.28 22.91 11.94
C LYS A 117 -14.39 22.32 13.03
N GLU A 118 -14.39 22.92 14.22
CA GLU A 118 -13.68 22.35 15.37
C GLU A 118 -14.45 21.14 15.92
N ALA A 119 -13.74 20.04 16.23
CA ALA A 119 -14.35 18.86 16.81
C ALA A 119 -14.85 19.14 18.24
N VAL A 120 -16.09 18.73 18.54
CA VAL A 120 -16.70 18.82 19.86
C VAL A 120 -16.35 17.57 20.68
N THR A 121 -16.06 17.69 21.97
CA THR A 121 -15.82 16.54 22.85
C THR A 121 -17.05 15.61 22.87
N PRO A 122 -16.91 14.31 22.56
CA PRO A 122 -18.03 13.39 22.55
C PRO A 122 -18.56 13.14 23.97
N ILE A 123 -19.86 12.85 24.08
CA ILE A 123 -20.48 12.35 25.31
C ILE A 123 -20.63 10.84 25.15
N LEU A 124 -20.05 10.07 26.06
CA LEU A 124 -20.06 8.62 26.02
C LEU A 124 -20.72 8.06 27.29
N SER A 125 -21.54 7.02 27.14
CA SER A 125 -22.02 6.18 28.23
C SER A 125 -21.91 4.72 27.80
N ALA A 126 -21.44 3.89 28.73
CA ALA A 126 -21.18 2.48 28.51
C ALA A 126 -21.55 1.70 29.78
N SER A 127 -22.19 0.55 29.62
CA SER A 127 -22.42 -0.38 30.72
C SER A 127 -22.34 -1.83 30.24
N VAL A 128 -21.89 -2.73 31.12
CA VAL A 128 -21.89 -4.17 30.85
C VAL A 128 -23.16 -4.78 31.40
N ILE A 129 -24.03 -5.30 30.52
CA ILE A 129 -25.29 -5.93 30.91
C ILE A 129 -25.05 -7.39 31.33
N ASN A 130 -24.27 -8.13 30.54
CA ASN A 130 -24.06 -9.55 30.73
C ASN A 130 -22.68 -9.97 30.23
N THR A 131 -22.13 -11.04 30.78
CA THR A 131 -20.82 -11.60 30.43
C THR A 131 -20.89 -13.11 30.46
N GLY A 132 -20.01 -13.80 29.75
CA GLY A 132 -20.00 -15.27 29.79
C GLY A 132 -18.84 -15.91 29.05
N TYR A 133 -18.87 -17.25 29.04
CA TYR A 133 -17.90 -18.14 28.42
C TYR A 133 -18.61 -18.96 27.38
N LEU A 134 -18.02 -19.11 26.22
CA LEU A 134 -18.55 -19.87 25.11
C LEU A 134 -17.54 -20.95 24.77
N ASP A 135 -18.03 -22.17 24.59
CA ASP A 135 -17.22 -23.23 24.03
C ASP A 135 -16.86 -22.92 22.57
N TYR A 136 -15.62 -23.20 22.21
CA TYR A 136 -15.11 -23.06 20.85
C TYR A 136 -14.51 -24.39 20.41
N ASN A 137 -15.11 -25.03 19.39
CA ASN A 137 -14.75 -26.35 18.89
C ASN A 137 -14.65 -27.45 19.99
N GLY A 138 -15.37 -27.27 21.11
CA GLY A 138 -15.36 -28.19 22.26
C GLY A 138 -14.05 -28.26 23.07
N LYS A 139 -13.02 -27.47 22.74
CA LYS A 139 -11.71 -27.50 23.43
C LYS A 139 -11.30 -26.13 23.96
N ASP A 140 -11.50 -25.11 23.14
CA ASP A 140 -11.09 -23.75 23.44
C ASP A 140 -12.26 -22.98 24.04
N THR A 141 -11.98 -21.78 24.54
CA THR A 141 -12.99 -20.91 25.12
C THR A 141 -12.90 -19.51 24.54
N VAL A 142 -14.06 -18.94 24.28
CA VAL A 142 -14.27 -17.55 23.89
C VAL A 142 -15.04 -16.86 25.02
N TRP A 143 -14.58 -15.71 25.45
CA TRP A 143 -15.34 -14.86 26.36
C TRP A 143 -16.18 -13.86 25.57
N TYR A 144 -17.32 -13.48 26.14
CA TYR A 144 -18.10 -12.38 25.60
C TYR A 144 -18.55 -11.40 26.67
N ALA A 145 -18.76 -10.15 26.26
CA ALA A 145 -19.43 -9.13 27.06
C ALA A 145 -20.52 -8.45 26.22
N LEU A 146 -21.74 -8.39 26.76
CA LEU A 146 -22.86 -7.65 26.22
C LEU A 146 -22.80 -6.22 26.77
N LEU A 147 -22.61 -5.26 25.88
CA LEU A 147 -22.49 -3.85 26.20
C LEU A 147 -23.77 -3.12 25.81
N ASP A 148 -24.21 -2.18 26.65
CA ASP A 148 -25.12 -1.10 26.27
C ASP A 148 -24.29 0.16 26.08
N LEU A 149 -24.13 0.59 24.83
CA LEU A 149 -23.35 1.77 24.49
C LEU A 149 -24.26 2.87 23.96
N SER A 150 -24.01 4.09 24.41
CA SER A 150 -24.57 5.30 23.80
C SER A 150 -23.52 6.38 23.67
N SER A 151 -23.52 7.08 22.55
CA SER A 151 -22.60 8.18 22.30
C SER A 151 -23.29 9.33 21.56
N VAL A 152 -22.89 10.57 21.87
CA VAL A 152 -23.30 11.78 21.15
C VAL A 152 -22.06 12.47 20.60
N ASN A 153 -22.11 12.89 19.33
CA ASN A 153 -21.01 13.55 18.61
C ASN A 153 -19.71 12.73 18.50
N ALA A 154 -19.77 11.40 18.57
CA ALA A 154 -18.61 10.56 18.24
C ALA A 154 -18.67 10.15 16.77
N THR A 155 -17.54 10.21 16.08
CA THR A 155 -17.37 9.64 14.74
C THR A 155 -16.88 8.20 14.82
N LYS A 156 -16.25 7.82 15.94
CA LYS A 156 -15.69 6.49 16.15
C LYS A 156 -15.77 6.11 17.63
N ILE A 157 -16.01 4.83 17.92
CA ILE A 157 -15.92 4.27 19.28
C ILE A 157 -14.92 3.11 19.26
N ASP A 158 -13.88 3.20 20.08
CA ASP A 158 -12.90 2.15 20.31
C ASP A 158 -13.19 1.42 21.62
N ILE A 159 -13.19 0.10 21.58
CA ILE A 159 -13.51 -0.78 22.70
C ILE A 159 -12.35 -1.75 22.88
N ASP A 160 -11.83 -1.83 24.10
CA ASP A 160 -10.71 -2.69 24.48
C ASP A 160 -11.06 -3.43 25.77
N LEU A 161 -11.39 -4.73 25.66
CA LEU A 161 -11.66 -5.59 26.81
C LEU A 161 -10.48 -6.51 27.06
N ILE A 162 -9.82 -6.36 28.20
CA ILE A 162 -8.70 -7.20 28.63
C ILE A 162 -9.20 -8.18 29.65
N ILE A 163 -9.12 -9.47 29.36
CA ILE A 163 -9.55 -10.56 30.25
C ILE A 163 -8.34 -11.05 31.03
N GLN A 164 -8.50 -11.39 32.30
CA GLN A 164 -7.44 -11.71 33.26
C GLN A 164 -7.87 -12.84 34.19
N GLN A 165 -6.89 -13.54 34.76
CA GLN A 165 -7.14 -14.60 35.76
C GLN A 165 -7.59 -14.02 37.10
N GLN A 166 -6.98 -12.89 37.50
CA GLN A 166 -7.20 -12.25 38.78
C GLN A 166 -7.93 -10.91 38.58
N PRO A 167 -8.71 -10.45 39.57
CA PRO A 167 -9.30 -9.12 39.52
C PRO A 167 -8.20 -8.06 39.53
N ILE A 168 -8.40 -6.98 38.77
CA ILE A 168 -7.52 -5.81 38.87
C ILE A 168 -7.66 -5.24 40.30
N PRO A 169 -6.53 -4.93 40.97
CA PRO A 169 -6.55 -4.19 42.23
C PRO A 169 -7.39 -2.92 42.11
N GLN A 170 -8.50 -2.83 42.85
CA GLN A 170 -9.35 -1.63 42.88
C GLN A 170 -8.93 -0.66 43.99
N ASP A 171 -8.19 -1.16 44.97
CA ASP A 171 -7.71 -0.37 46.10
C ASP A 171 -6.38 0.29 45.72
N VAL A 172 -6.39 1.62 45.64
CA VAL A 172 -5.18 2.42 45.46
C VAL A 172 -4.73 2.95 46.81
N TYR A 173 -3.48 2.67 47.16
CA TYR A 173 -2.86 3.16 48.38
C TYR A 173 -1.65 4.03 48.06
N ILE A 174 -1.41 5.03 48.90
CA ILE A 174 -0.19 5.83 48.87
C ILE A 174 0.59 5.52 50.14
N LEU A 175 1.85 5.13 49.99
CA LEU A 175 2.70 4.79 51.12
C LEU A 175 3.09 6.07 51.87
N LYS A 176 2.65 6.22 53.12
CA LYS A 176 3.01 7.34 53.98
C LYS A 176 4.32 7.05 54.70
N LEU A 177 5.33 7.89 54.50
CA LEU A 177 6.63 7.78 55.14
C LEU A 177 6.90 8.99 56.05
N PRO A 178 7.56 8.81 57.20
CA PRO A 178 7.81 9.90 58.14
C PRO A 178 8.78 10.97 57.60
N ASN A 179 9.66 10.61 56.67
CA ASN A 179 10.75 11.46 56.18
C ASN A 179 10.48 12.05 54.78
N TYR A 180 9.27 12.55 54.54
CA TYR A 180 8.88 13.25 53.30
C TYR A 180 9.56 14.61 53.07
N GLN A 181 10.60 14.94 53.83
CA GLN A 181 11.23 16.28 53.88
C GLN A 181 11.76 16.80 52.53
N PHE A 182 11.77 15.96 51.48
CA PHE A 182 12.18 16.31 50.12
C PHE A 182 11.02 16.66 49.18
N ALA A 183 9.76 16.55 49.62
CA ALA A 183 8.58 16.76 48.78
C ALA A 183 7.69 17.93 49.26
N SER A 184 7.99 19.15 48.80
CA SER A 184 7.25 20.35 49.21
C SER A 184 5.81 20.39 48.74
N ASN A 185 5.43 19.61 47.71
CA ASN A 185 4.08 19.57 47.15
C ASN A 185 3.30 18.27 47.44
N TYR A 186 3.73 17.44 48.39
CA TYR A 186 3.09 16.14 48.65
C TYR A 186 1.59 16.27 48.98
N ASP A 187 1.22 17.17 49.90
CA ASP A 187 -0.19 17.32 50.32
C ASP A 187 -1.09 17.69 49.14
N ARG A 188 -0.62 18.61 48.29
CA ARG A 188 -1.33 19.04 47.08
C ARG A 188 -1.43 17.90 46.06
N PHE A 189 -0.34 17.16 45.86
CA PHE A 189 -0.33 15.98 44.98
C PHE A 189 -1.33 14.93 45.46
N TYR A 190 -1.33 14.60 46.76
CA TYR A 190 -2.25 13.63 47.35
C TYR A 190 -3.72 14.05 47.18
N GLU A 191 -4.07 15.29 47.53
CA GLU A 191 -5.45 15.77 47.40
C GLU A 191 -5.94 15.72 45.95
N VAL A 192 -5.13 16.20 44.99
CA VAL A 192 -5.51 16.20 43.58
C VAL A 192 -5.62 14.78 43.04
N LEU A 193 -4.71 13.88 43.42
CA LEU A 193 -4.70 12.49 42.95
C LEU A 193 -5.91 11.75 43.49
N LYS A 194 -6.20 11.94 44.78
CA LYS A 194 -7.38 11.40 45.44
C LYS A 194 -8.67 11.90 44.81
N ASN A 195 -8.79 13.20 44.54
CA ASN A 195 -9.98 13.76 43.90
C ASN A 195 -10.12 13.28 42.46
N SER A 196 -9.05 13.29 41.68
CA SER A 196 -9.04 12.84 40.28
C SER A 196 -9.41 11.36 40.16
N LEU A 197 -8.87 10.48 41.01
CA LEU A 197 -9.21 9.06 41.04
C LEU A 197 -10.63 8.83 41.59
N LYS A 198 -11.07 9.59 42.58
CA LYS A 198 -12.44 9.52 43.13
C LYS A 198 -13.49 9.92 42.10
N GLU A 199 -13.23 10.95 41.29
CA GLU A 199 -14.07 11.33 40.15
C GLU A 199 -14.20 10.19 39.11
N LYS A 200 -13.23 9.28 39.08
CA LYS A 200 -13.21 8.08 38.24
C LYS A 200 -13.67 6.81 38.98
N GLY A 201 -14.21 6.96 40.20
CA GLY A 201 -14.74 5.85 41.00
C GLY A 201 -13.68 4.99 41.71
N ILE A 202 -12.43 5.44 41.76
CA ILE A 202 -11.32 4.73 42.40
C ILE A 202 -11.04 5.37 43.76
N HIS A 203 -11.06 4.56 44.82
CA HIS A 203 -10.77 5.03 46.18
C HIS A 203 -9.27 5.03 46.46
N VAL A 204 -8.77 6.15 46.97
CA VAL A 204 -7.38 6.34 47.37
C VAL A 204 -7.29 6.54 48.87
N SER A 205 -6.44 5.75 49.53
CA SER A 205 -6.12 5.88 50.97
C SER A 205 -4.62 5.94 51.20
N GLU A 206 -4.17 6.45 52.35
CA GLU A 206 -2.78 6.32 52.77
C GLU A 206 -2.59 5.03 53.57
N LEU A 207 -1.38 4.45 53.52
CA LEU A 207 -0.95 3.34 54.37
C LEU A 207 0.43 3.61 54.95
N THR A 208 0.69 3.25 56.20
CA THR A 208 2.06 3.23 56.74
C THR A 208 2.81 1.96 56.30
N ALA A 209 4.13 1.93 56.53
CA ALA A 209 4.96 0.76 56.24
C ALA A 209 4.51 -0.47 57.07
N GLU A 210 4.15 -0.27 58.35
CA GLU A 210 3.66 -1.34 59.22
C GLU A 210 2.30 -1.88 58.75
N GLU A 211 1.40 -0.99 58.35
CA GLU A 211 0.09 -1.37 57.81
C GLU A 211 0.25 -2.17 56.51
N LEU A 212 1.16 -1.77 55.64
CA LEU A 212 1.48 -2.49 54.40
C LEU A 212 1.96 -3.92 54.65
N ILE A 213 2.84 -4.12 55.64
CA ILE A 213 3.34 -5.47 56.01
C ILE A 213 2.21 -6.32 56.60
N SER A 214 1.28 -5.70 57.32
CA SER A 214 0.14 -6.39 57.93
C SER A 214 -0.96 -6.80 56.94
N LEU A 215 -0.91 -6.31 55.69
CA LEU A 215 -1.93 -6.64 54.70
C LEU A 215 -1.90 -8.14 54.33
N PRO A 216 -3.06 -8.81 54.25
CA PRO A 216 -3.11 -10.19 53.78
C PRO A 216 -2.52 -10.31 52.38
N SER A 217 -1.65 -11.31 52.15
CA SER A 217 -1.04 -11.59 50.83
C SER A 217 -2.06 -11.93 49.73
N THR A 218 -3.30 -12.25 50.12
CA THR A 218 -4.43 -12.47 49.23
C THR A 218 -5.01 -11.17 48.66
N ARG A 219 -4.84 -10.04 49.36
CA ARG A 219 -5.29 -8.73 48.90
C ARG A 219 -4.35 -8.24 47.79
N LYS A 220 -4.93 -7.75 46.70
CA LYS A 220 -4.20 -7.18 45.56
C LYS A 220 -4.43 -5.69 45.53
N ILE A 221 -3.36 -4.90 45.58
CA ILE A 221 -3.43 -3.44 45.70
C ILE A 221 -2.56 -2.75 44.65
N ILE A 222 -2.88 -1.49 44.34
CA ILE A 222 -1.96 -0.56 43.67
C ILE A 222 -1.34 0.30 44.76
N LEU A 223 -0.04 0.19 44.96
CA LEU A 223 0.69 0.99 45.93
C LEU A 223 1.53 2.04 45.22
N ILE A 224 1.30 3.32 45.51
CA ILE A 224 2.05 4.44 44.99
C ILE A 224 3.06 4.88 46.05
N VAL A 225 4.32 5.01 45.64
CA VAL A 225 5.43 5.39 46.51
C VAL A 225 6.08 6.65 45.96
N PRO A 226 5.57 7.86 46.30
CA PRO A 226 6.08 9.14 45.83
C PRO A 226 7.18 9.70 46.74
N SER A 227 8.04 8.84 47.29
CA SER A 227 8.99 9.20 48.36
C SER A 227 10.30 9.81 47.87
N GLY A 228 10.52 9.89 46.56
CA GLY A 228 11.81 10.30 46.00
C GLY A 228 12.88 9.22 46.11
N ASN A 229 13.10 8.61 47.28
CA ASN A 229 14.04 7.48 47.44
C ASN A 229 13.29 6.19 47.77
N LEU A 230 13.76 5.04 47.27
CA LEU A 230 13.10 3.75 47.46
C LEU A 230 13.13 3.37 48.95
N PRO A 231 12.01 3.02 49.59
CA PRO A 231 12.02 2.58 50.99
C PRO A 231 12.84 1.30 51.20
N ALA A 232 13.58 1.24 52.31
CA ALA A 232 14.40 0.10 52.70
C ALA A 232 13.60 -1.19 52.86
N LEU A 233 12.31 -1.08 53.20
CA LEU A 233 11.33 -2.16 53.18
C LEU A 233 11.31 -2.92 51.85
N PHE A 234 11.34 -2.25 50.70
CA PHE A 234 11.27 -2.92 49.38
C PHE A 234 12.58 -3.64 49.00
N VAL A 235 13.65 -3.41 49.74
CA VAL A 235 14.96 -4.07 49.56
C VAL A 235 15.16 -5.20 50.60
N GLY A 236 14.16 -5.45 51.46
CA GLY A 236 14.22 -6.50 52.47
C GLY A 236 15.12 -6.19 53.67
N LYS A 237 15.46 -4.90 53.89
CA LYS A 237 16.32 -4.46 55.01
C LYS A 237 15.55 -4.22 56.30
N GLU A 238 14.29 -3.78 56.20
CA GLU A 238 13.43 -3.56 57.37
C GLU A 238 12.63 -4.82 57.74
N ASP A 239 12.22 -5.62 56.75
CA ASP A 239 11.62 -6.94 56.95
C ASP A 239 12.15 -7.92 55.90
N LYS A 240 12.81 -9.01 56.34
CA LYS A 240 13.39 -10.03 55.44
C LYS A 240 12.31 -10.82 54.66
N ASN A 241 11.08 -10.83 55.15
CA ASN A 241 9.96 -11.53 54.52
C ASN A 241 9.27 -10.69 53.44
N PHE A 242 9.53 -9.39 53.41
CA PHE A 242 8.95 -8.46 52.47
C PHE A 242 10.02 -7.87 51.56
N ASP A 243 9.83 -7.96 50.25
CA ASP A 243 10.68 -7.28 49.27
C ASP A 243 9.84 -6.94 48.04
N LEU A 244 10.39 -6.07 47.18
CA LEU A 244 9.76 -5.61 45.95
C LEU A 244 9.25 -6.76 45.06
N LYS A 245 10.09 -7.79 44.90
CA LYS A 245 9.83 -8.91 43.99
C LYS A 245 8.74 -9.82 44.56
N LYS A 246 8.76 -10.12 45.85
CA LYS A 246 7.70 -10.86 46.55
C LYS A 246 6.38 -10.09 46.51
N PHE A 247 6.42 -8.77 46.75
CA PHE A 247 5.24 -7.92 46.69
C PHE A 247 4.58 -7.96 45.30
N ALA A 248 5.37 -7.82 44.22
CA ALA A 248 4.89 -7.93 42.85
C ALA A 248 4.45 -9.36 42.47
N ASN A 249 5.19 -10.39 42.91
CA ASN A 249 4.82 -11.79 42.65
C ASN A 249 3.48 -12.17 43.31
N ASN A 250 3.14 -11.51 44.42
CA ASN A 250 1.83 -11.62 45.04
C ASN A 250 0.72 -10.91 44.24
N GLY A 251 0.94 -10.44 43.02
CA GLY A 251 -0.11 -9.81 42.20
C GLY A 251 -0.37 -8.34 42.54
N ASN A 252 0.45 -7.72 43.38
CA ASN A 252 0.35 -6.29 43.66
C ASN A 252 1.07 -5.46 42.60
N VAL A 253 0.61 -4.23 42.46
CA VAL A 253 1.25 -3.23 41.59
C VAL A 253 1.96 -2.23 42.48
N LEU A 254 3.24 -1.99 42.23
CA LEU A 254 3.96 -0.88 42.86
C LEU A 254 4.24 0.21 41.82
N ILE A 255 3.86 1.45 42.08
CA ILE A 255 4.25 2.62 41.30
C ILE A 255 5.28 3.39 42.12
N TYR A 256 6.55 3.28 41.76
CA TYR A 256 7.62 4.02 42.42
C TYR A 256 7.94 5.28 41.63
N ILE A 257 7.91 6.44 42.32
CA ILE A 257 8.20 7.75 41.75
C ILE A 257 9.38 8.33 42.53
N GLY A 258 10.54 8.36 41.90
CA GLY A 258 11.72 8.89 42.56
C GLY A 258 13.01 8.86 41.77
N TYR A 259 14.12 9.05 42.48
CA TYR A 259 15.49 8.88 42.06
C TYR A 259 15.84 7.42 41.78
N LYS A 260 17.05 7.20 41.28
CA LYS A 260 17.55 5.87 40.99
C LYS A 260 17.73 5.11 42.32
N PRO A 261 17.22 3.86 42.46
CA PRO A 261 17.36 3.12 43.73
C PRO A 261 18.81 2.93 44.23
N SER A 262 19.80 3.00 43.35
CA SER A 262 21.22 2.95 43.75
C SER A 262 21.75 4.23 44.40
N ASP A 263 21.05 5.35 44.23
CA ASP A 263 21.49 6.65 44.76
C ASP A 263 21.15 6.77 46.26
N GLY A 264 20.26 5.91 46.76
CA GLY A 264 20.02 5.69 48.19
C GLY A 264 18.63 5.13 48.48
N ILE A 265 18.49 4.45 49.63
CA ILE A 265 17.21 3.96 50.18
C ILE A 265 16.83 4.71 51.45
N LEU A 266 15.53 4.85 51.67
CA LEU A 266 14.99 5.54 52.84
C LEU A 266 14.64 4.54 53.94
N TYR A 267 15.22 4.70 55.13
CA TYR A 267 14.82 3.95 56.33
C TYR A 267 13.74 4.72 57.09
N SER A 268 12.76 4.00 57.64
CA SER A 268 11.69 4.53 58.48
C SER A 268 12.20 5.32 59.68
N ASN A 269 13.34 4.93 60.26
CA ASN A 269 13.91 5.48 61.49
C ASN A 269 15.12 6.42 61.30
N LEU A 270 15.55 6.68 60.06
CA LEU A 270 16.72 7.55 59.80
C LEU A 270 16.34 8.77 58.96
N PRO A 271 16.86 9.97 59.27
CA PRO A 271 16.41 11.24 58.68
C PRO A 271 16.85 11.47 57.22
N GLY A 272 17.48 10.50 56.55
CA GLY A 272 17.96 10.67 55.18
C GLY A 272 18.29 9.35 54.47
N PRO A 273 18.42 9.38 53.14
CA PRO A 273 18.72 8.21 52.34
C PRO A 273 20.11 7.65 52.70
N GLN A 274 20.22 6.34 52.79
CA GLN A 274 21.48 5.63 53.02
C GLN A 274 21.92 4.93 51.73
N ALA A 275 23.24 4.78 51.55
CA ALA A 275 23.78 4.03 50.43
C ALA A 275 23.28 2.57 50.44
N VAL A 276 23.04 2.02 49.25
CA VAL A 276 22.62 0.63 49.05
C VAL A 276 23.79 -0.13 48.45
N GLU A 277 24.12 -1.29 49.04
CA GLU A 277 25.13 -2.17 48.46
C GLU A 277 24.64 -2.72 47.11
N SER A 278 25.53 -2.77 46.13
CA SER A 278 25.17 -3.22 44.77
C SER A 278 24.58 -4.64 44.74
N GLU A 279 24.97 -5.49 45.69
CA GLU A 279 24.47 -6.86 45.87
C GLU A 279 22.96 -6.89 46.19
N ASP A 280 22.47 -5.94 46.99
CA ASP A 280 21.06 -5.92 47.41
C ASP A 280 20.13 -5.65 46.22
N LEU A 281 20.51 -4.72 45.33
CA LEU A 281 19.75 -4.43 44.12
C LEU A 281 19.92 -5.52 43.05
N SER A 282 21.08 -6.20 43.01
CA SER A 282 21.34 -7.29 42.07
C SER A 282 20.39 -8.48 42.25
N SER A 283 19.86 -8.68 43.47
CA SER A 283 18.88 -9.73 43.78
C SER A 283 17.59 -9.62 42.97
N PHE A 284 17.24 -8.40 42.54
CA PHE A 284 16.09 -8.12 41.69
C PHE A 284 16.35 -8.34 40.20
N GLN A 285 17.60 -8.57 39.81
CA GLN A 285 18.03 -8.74 38.43
C GLN A 285 17.71 -7.51 37.55
N LEU A 286 17.88 -6.33 38.14
CA LEU A 286 17.69 -5.03 37.48
C LEU A 286 19.00 -4.25 37.44
N SER A 287 19.21 -3.54 36.35
CA SER A 287 20.26 -2.53 36.20
C SER A 287 19.65 -1.18 35.87
N PHE A 288 20.20 -0.15 36.49
CA PHE A 288 19.73 1.21 36.36
C PHE A 288 20.78 2.06 35.66
N GLY A 289 20.43 2.62 34.50
CA GLY A 289 21.33 3.36 33.62
C GLY A 289 20.99 4.85 33.53
N GLN A 290 21.80 5.58 32.75
CA GLN A 290 21.52 6.96 32.36
C GLN A 290 20.61 6.99 31.11
N PRO A 291 19.66 7.92 31.00
CA PRO A 291 18.81 8.04 29.83
C PRO A 291 19.57 8.61 28.65
N LYS A 292 19.28 8.06 27.46
CA LYS A 292 19.85 8.53 26.19
C LYS A 292 18.87 9.37 25.39
N ASP A 293 17.57 9.14 25.59
CA ASP A 293 16.49 9.71 24.77
C ASP A 293 15.42 10.37 25.64
N GLN A 294 14.66 11.29 25.05
CA GLN A 294 13.52 11.95 25.69
C GLN A 294 12.24 11.09 25.58
N PRO A 295 11.32 11.16 26.56
CA PRO A 295 10.03 10.47 26.50
C PRO A 295 9.17 10.96 25.33
N SER A 296 8.53 10.03 24.61
CA SER A 296 7.51 10.35 23.60
C SER A 296 6.08 10.40 24.15
N PHE A 297 5.81 9.59 25.19
CA PHE A 297 4.44 9.27 25.59
C PHE A 297 3.89 10.12 26.74
N PHE A 298 4.74 10.49 27.70
CA PHE A 298 4.35 11.32 28.82
C PHE A 298 4.70 12.78 28.57
N SER A 299 3.99 13.70 29.22
CA SER A 299 4.33 15.14 29.16
C SER A 299 5.66 15.46 29.85
N PHE A 300 6.18 14.51 30.63
CA PHE A 300 7.43 14.62 31.38
C PHE A 300 8.64 14.64 30.44
N LYS A 301 9.57 15.58 30.65
CA LYS A 301 10.85 15.67 29.92
C LYS A 301 11.99 15.29 30.86
N ASN A 302 13.08 14.74 30.31
CA ASN A 302 14.40 14.50 30.96
C ASN A 302 14.58 13.34 31.96
N PRO A 303 13.95 12.16 31.87
CA PRO A 303 13.97 11.10 32.93
C PRO A 303 15.28 10.96 33.75
N LEU A 304 15.22 10.71 35.06
CA LEU A 304 16.42 10.64 35.92
C LEU A 304 17.29 9.39 35.70
N TYR A 305 16.69 8.28 35.24
CA TYR A 305 17.38 7.01 35.00
C TYR A 305 16.59 6.13 34.03
N THR A 306 17.23 5.05 33.58
CA THR A 306 16.62 3.96 32.81
C THR A 306 16.62 2.66 33.61
N VAL A 307 15.68 1.76 33.33
CA VAL A 307 15.63 0.43 33.95
C VAL A 307 15.83 -0.62 32.88
N SER A 308 16.67 -1.62 33.17
CA SER A 308 16.97 -2.74 32.27
C SER A 308 17.06 -4.05 33.05
N ALA A 309 16.70 -5.16 32.41
CA ALA A 309 16.84 -6.49 32.98
C ALA A 309 18.28 -6.99 32.85
N VAL A 310 18.77 -7.70 33.87
CA VAL A 310 20.09 -8.37 33.87
C VAL A 310 19.90 -9.86 34.22
N GLY A 311 20.78 -10.74 33.74
CA GLY A 311 20.75 -12.17 34.06
C GLY A 311 20.33 -13.07 32.89
N THR A 312 20.16 -14.36 33.17
CA THR A 312 19.82 -15.39 32.17
C THR A 312 18.36 -15.30 31.72
N GLU A 313 18.05 -15.70 30.48
CA GLU A 313 16.69 -15.55 29.90
C GLU A 313 15.57 -16.20 30.73
N SER A 314 15.87 -17.29 31.43
CA SER A 314 14.90 -18.02 32.27
C SER A 314 14.63 -17.37 33.63
N SER A 315 15.47 -16.46 34.09
CA SER A 315 15.35 -15.81 35.41
C SER A 315 15.10 -14.31 35.33
N ARG A 316 15.49 -13.67 34.21
CA ARG A 316 15.46 -12.21 34.07
C ARG A 316 14.02 -11.70 34.11
N PRO A 317 13.75 -10.59 34.82
CA PRO A 317 12.45 -9.93 34.73
C PRO A 317 12.21 -9.41 33.32
N SER A 318 10.95 -9.35 32.92
CA SER A 318 10.52 -8.64 31.72
C SER A 318 10.48 -7.15 32.04
N VAL A 319 11.30 -6.36 31.36
CA VAL A 319 11.27 -4.90 31.47
C VAL A 319 10.74 -4.34 30.15
N SER A 320 9.66 -3.58 30.23
CA SER A 320 9.03 -2.92 29.07
C SER A 320 8.73 -1.47 29.41
N GLY A 321 9.02 -0.55 28.50
CA GLY A 321 8.78 0.87 28.71
C GLY A 321 9.64 1.73 27.80
N GLU A 322 9.38 3.03 27.84
CA GLU A 322 10.14 4.07 27.15
C GLU A 322 10.82 4.96 28.20
N PRO A 323 11.83 5.78 27.83
CA PRO A 323 12.32 6.84 28.70
C PRO A 323 11.14 7.61 29.29
N GLY A 324 11.03 7.68 30.63
CA GLY A 324 9.89 8.28 31.33
C GLY A 324 8.97 7.32 32.08
N GLY A 325 9.02 6.01 31.79
CA GLY A 325 8.28 5.00 32.56
C GLY A 325 8.64 3.56 32.21
N TYR A 326 9.00 2.76 33.21
CA TYR A 326 9.43 1.37 33.03
C TYR A 326 8.58 0.41 33.86
N SER A 327 7.93 -0.54 33.20
CA SER A 327 7.24 -1.66 33.84
C SER A 327 8.18 -2.85 33.96
N VAL A 328 8.31 -3.39 35.17
CA VAL A 328 9.13 -4.54 35.51
C VAL A 328 8.23 -5.65 36.03
N LYS A 329 8.22 -6.79 35.32
CA LYS A 329 7.42 -7.97 35.66
C LYS A 329 8.34 -9.18 35.92
N TRP A 330 8.12 -9.87 37.04
CA TRP A 330 8.72 -11.18 37.32
C TRP A 330 7.75 -12.31 36.95
N SER A 331 7.81 -13.47 37.62
CA SER A 331 7.00 -14.64 37.29
C SER A 331 5.53 -14.54 37.73
N GLY A 332 5.17 -13.60 38.61
CA GLY A 332 3.79 -13.40 39.07
C GLY A 332 2.94 -12.45 38.21
N ASP A 333 1.72 -12.20 38.67
CA ASP A 333 0.72 -11.37 37.96
C ASP A 333 0.91 -9.86 38.18
N GLY A 334 1.65 -9.48 39.23
CA GLY A 334 1.93 -8.09 39.56
C GLY A 334 3.21 -7.59 38.90
N PHE A 335 3.46 -6.29 39.04
CA PHE A 335 4.62 -5.63 38.44
C PHE A 335 4.96 -4.34 39.19
N VAL A 336 6.14 -3.82 38.89
CA VAL A 336 6.65 -2.58 39.45
C VAL A 336 6.81 -1.58 38.31
N TYR A 337 6.17 -0.44 38.44
CA TYR A 337 6.25 0.66 37.52
C TYR A 337 7.18 1.73 38.09
N PHE A 338 8.35 1.89 37.48
CA PHE A 338 9.32 2.93 37.81
C PHE A 338 9.03 4.18 36.99
N ILE A 339 8.74 5.28 37.67
CA ILE A 339 8.63 6.61 37.08
C ILE A 339 9.90 7.37 37.50
N PRO A 340 10.88 7.53 36.60
CA PRO A 340 12.19 8.10 36.91
C PRO A 340 12.12 9.64 37.03
N THR A 341 11.38 10.15 38.01
CA THR A 341 11.23 11.58 38.33
C THR A 341 10.83 11.75 39.79
N THR A 342 10.92 12.97 40.33
CA THR A 342 10.28 13.32 41.61
C THR A 342 9.02 14.15 41.37
N ILE A 343 8.17 14.27 42.38
CA ILE A 343 6.91 15.02 42.30
C ILE A 343 7.09 16.54 42.23
N ASP A 344 8.26 17.07 42.61
CA ASP A 344 8.51 18.51 42.68
C ASP A 344 9.36 19.06 41.54
N PHE A 345 10.26 18.25 40.96
CA PHE A 345 11.32 18.86 40.14
C PHE A 345 10.81 19.36 38.78
N TRP A 346 9.81 18.74 38.14
CA TRP A 346 9.64 18.87 36.68
C TRP A 346 8.24 19.01 36.09
N TRP A 347 7.26 19.43 36.89
CA TRP A 347 5.97 19.85 36.34
C TRP A 347 5.90 21.36 36.40
N GLN A 348 5.56 22.02 35.28
CA GLN A 348 5.45 23.49 35.20
C GLN A 348 4.54 24.09 36.29
N TYR A 349 3.66 23.25 36.87
CA TYR A 349 2.91 23.47 38.10
C TYR A 349 3.03 22.20 38.96
N ALA A 350 4.00 22.17 39.88
CA ALA A 350 4.35 21.03 40.73
C ALA A 350 3.15 20.49 41.53
N GLY A 351 3.09 19.17 41.75
CA GLY A 351 2.02 18.48 42.48
C GLY A 351 0.72 18.26 41.70
N GLU A 352 0.04 19.30 41.21
CA GLU A 352 -1.34 19.18 40.67
C GLU A 352 -1.40 18.48 39.30
N ASN A 353 -0.65 18.95 38.31
CA ASN A 353 -0.80 18.46 36.93
C ASN A 353 -0.52 16.96 36.80
N SER A 354 0.19 16.40 37.76
CA SER A 354 0.66 15.04 37.60
C SER A 354 0.24 14.11 38.70
N ALA A 355 -0.38 14.65 39.74
CA ALA A 355 -1.50 13.95 40.32
C ALA A 355 -2.56 13.64 39.24
N LYS A 356 -2.92 14.61 38.37
CA LYS A 356 -3.86 14.37 37.25
C LYS A 356 -3.30 13.41 36.20
N GLU A 357 -2.08 13.63 35.71
CA GLU A 357 -1.46 12.73 34.73
C GLU A 357 -1.23 11.32 35.29
N LEU A 358 -0.86 11.18 36.57
CA LEU A 358 -0.77 9.87 37.21
C LEU A 358 -2.15 9.23 37.39
N ALA A 359 -3.18 10.00 37.76
CA ALA A 359 -4.55 9.50 37.85
C ALA A 359 -5.01 8.98 36.48
N ASP A 360 -4.79 9.75 35.43
CA ASP A 360 -5.09 9.35 34.05
C ASP A 360 -4.26 8.13 33.64
N ALA A 361 -2.97 8.09 33.99
CA ALA A 361 -2.12 6.93 33.75
C ALA A 361 -2.65 5.69 34.49
N ILE A 362 -3.12 5.81 35.73
CA ILE A 362 -3.65 4.67 36.51
C ILE A 362 -4.97 4.17 35.93
N VAL A 363 -5.85 5.09 35.52
CA VAL A 363 -7.16 4.78 34.93
C VAL A 363 -7.02 4.13 33.56
N ASN A 364 -6.04 4.61 32.78
CA ASN A 364 -5.77 4.11 31.43
C ASN A 364 -4.74 2.96 31.41
N ALA A 365 -4.08 2.69 32.54
CA ALA A 365 -3.08 1.63 32.64
C ALA A 365 -3.73 0.26 32.49
N ARG A 366 -3.05 -0.58 31.72
CA ARG A 366 -3.42 -1.97 31.51
C ARG A 366 -2.69 -2.80 32.55
N TRP A 367 -3.27 -2.90 33.74
CA TRP A 367 -2.70 -3.66 34.85
C TRP A 367 -2.76 -5.17 34.52
N GLY A 368 -1.64 -5.78 34.07
CA GLY A 368 -1.52 -7.22 33.83
C GLY A 368 -1.38 -7.63 32.35
N SER A 369 -0.88 -8.84 32.09
CA SER A 369 -0.60 -9.30 30.72
C SER A 369 -1.80 -9.78 29.92
N GLY A 370 -2.98 -9.90 30.57
CA GLY A 370 -4.20 -10.44 29.96
C GLY A 370 -4.08 -11.91 29.54
N LEU A 371 -5.16 -12.68 29.72
CA LEU A 371 -5.36 -13.98 29.07
C LEU A 371 -5.73 -13.81 27.60
N SER A 372 -6.60 -12.84 27.35
CA SER A 372 -7.13 -12.53 26.04
C SER A 372 -7.47 -11.05 26.01
N ARG A 373 -7.42 -10.48 24.82
CA ARG A 373 -7.69 -9.07 24.60
C ARG A 373 -8.59 -8.90 23.39
N ILE A 374 -9.67 -8.18 23.59
CA ILE A 374 -10.66 -7.88 22.57
C ILE A 374 -10.49 -6.44 22.17
N LYS A 375 -10.29 -6.17 20.87
CA LYS A 375 -10.35 -4.82 20.33
C LYS A 375 -11.47 -4.75 19.31
N LYS A 376 -12.39 -3.80 19.48
CA LYS A 376 -13.45 -3.53 18.52
C LYS A 376 -13.54 -2.03 18.27
N THR A 377 -13.53 -1.65 17.00
CA THR A 377 -13.81 -0.29 16.57
C THR A 377 -15.18 -0.26 15.91
N ILE A 378 -16.00 0.72 16.27
CA ILE A 378 -17.28 1.02 15.64
C ILE A 378 -17.11 2.36 14.93
N ASP A 379 -17.26 2.35 13.61
CA ASP A 379 -17.28 3.55 12.79
C ASP A 379 -18.72 4.09 12.71
N LEU A 380 -18.93 5.32 13.18
CA LEU A 380 -20.23 5.97 13.21
C LEU A 380 -20.44 6.95 12.04
N ASN A 381 -19.43 7.15 11.18
CA ASN A 381 -19.50 8.05 10.03
C ASN A 381 -20.58 7.63 9.01
N GLN A 382 -21.01 6.38 9.04
CA GLN A 382 -22.08 5.86 8.18
C GLN A 382 -23.49 6.16 8.71
N SER A 383 -23.62 6.55 9.97
CA SER A 383 -24.90 6.91 10.57
C SER A 383 -25.11 8.43 10.50
N ASN A 384 -26.12 8.90 9.76
CA ASN A 384 -26.49 10.32 9.69
C ASN A 384 -27.01 10.89 11.03
N SER A 385 -27.01 10.11 12.11
CA SER A 385 -27.47 10.50 13.43
C SER A 385 -26.29 10.91 14.31
N SER A 386 -26.37 12.11 14.91
CA SER A 386 -25.43 12.57 15.94
C SER A 386 -25.48 11.75 17.24
N ILE A 387 -26.46 10.84 17.38
CA ILE A 387 -26.69 10.01 18.55
C ILE A 387 -26.62 8.54 18.12
N PHE A 388 -25.71 7.79 18.75
CA PHE A 388 -25.59 6.35 18.65
C PHE A 388 -26.12 5.72 19.94
N ARG A 389 -26.97 4.70 19.85
CA ARG A 389 -27.37 3.86 20.99
C ARG A 389 -27.63 2.44 20.53
N GLN A 390 -26.84 1.49 21.01
CA GLN A 390 -26.97 0.09 20.60
C GLN A 390 -26.45 -0.86 21.67
N GLN A 391 -27.12 -2.00 21.81
CA GLN A 391 -26.60 -3.15 22.52
C GLN A 391 -25.88 -4.08 21.55
N PHE A 392 -24.68 -4.53 21.91
CA PHE A 392 -24.00 -5.56 21.14
C PHE A 392 -23.00 -6.34 22.00
N ILE A 393 -22.66 -7.51 21.50
CA ILE A 393 -21.78 -8.48 22.10
C ILE A 393 -20.40 -8.33 21.46
N ILE A 394 -19.38 -8.22 22.31
CA ILE A 394 -17.98 -8.35 21.88
C ILE A 394 -17.48 -9.74 22.25
N PHE A 395 -16.74 -10.36 21.33
CA PHE A 395 -16.20 -11.71 21.48
C PHE A 395 -14.67 -11.69 21.54
N SER A 396 -14.08 -12.51 22.39
CA SER A 396 -12.64 -12.65 22.46
C SER A 396 -12.11 -13.59 21.38
N SER A 397 -10.82 -13.50 21.08
CA SER A 397 -10.16 -14.57 20.34
C SER A 397 -10.23 -15.89 21.14
N PRO A 398 -10.28 -17.05 20.45
CA PRO A 398 -10.26 -18.35 21.10
C PRO A 398 -9.01 -18.52 21.97
N PHE A 399 -9.19 -19.06 23.16
CA PHE A 399 -8.11 -19.34 24.10
C PHE A 399 -8.11 -20.82 24.49
N SER A 400 -6.98 -21.48 24.26
CA SER A 400 -6.74 -22.86 24.67
C SER A 400 -6.11 -22.90 26.07
N PHE A 401 -6.73 -23.62 26.99
CA PHE A 401 -6.12 -23.88 28.29
C PHE A 401 -4.99 -24.91 28.14
N LYS A 402 -3.86 -24.68 28.81
CA LYS A 402 -2.90 -25.75 29.06
C LYS A 402 -3.54 -26.75 30.03
N THR A 403 -3.37 -28.03 29.77
CA THR A 403 -3.93 -29.14 30.57
C THR A 403 -3.65 -28.94 32.07
N GLY A 404 -4.70 -28.70 32.86
CA GLY A 404 -4.64 -28.52 34.31
C GLY A 404 -5.32 -27.24 34.83
N ASP A 405 -5.35 -26.17 34.03
CA ASP A 405 -5.87 -24.87 34.47
C ASP A 405 -7.38 -24.76 34.20
N ARG A 406 -8.21 -25.10 35.21
CA ARG A 406 -9.62 -24.71 35.21
C ARG A 406 -9.74 -23.29 35.72
N ILE A 407 -9.83 -22.31 34.83
CA ILE A 407 -10.20 -20.95 35.23
C ILE A 407 -11.69 -20.98 35.60
N SER A 408 -11.98 -21.20 36.88
CA SER A 408 -13.36 -21.13 37.39
C SER A 408 -13.91 -19.72 37.36
N ARG A 409 -13.03 -18.71 37.34
CA ARG A 409 -13.38 -17.28 37.38
C ARG A 409 -12.37 -16.48 36.59
N SER A 410 -12.86 -15.67 35.66
CA SER A 410 -12.09 -14.66 34.95
C SER A 410 -12.62 -13.28 35.32
N TYR A 411 -11.74 -12.31 35.27
CA TYR A 411 -12.08 -10.90 35.41
C TYR A 411 -11.67 -10.19 34.13
N GLY A 412 -12.16 -8.99 33.91
CA GLY A 412 -11.66 -8.17 32.83
C GLY A 412 -11.79 -6.70 33.14
N VAL A 413 -11.18 -5.89 32.30
CA VAL A 413 -11.39 -4.45 32.28
C VAL A 413 -11.77 -4.05 30.87
N LEU A 414 -12.93 -3.41 30.78
CA LEU A 414 -13.46 -2.84 29.56
C LEU A 414 -13.09 -1.37 29.52
N TYR A 415 -12.38 -0.99 28.48
CA TYR A 415 -12.12 0.40 28.12
C TYR A 415 -12.96 0.74 26.89
N VAL A 416 -13.73 1.82 26.97
CA VAL A 416 -14.52 2.34 25.85
C VAL A 416 -14.13 3.79 25.63
N GLN A 417 -13.76 4.13 24.40
CA GLN A 417 -13.29 5.46 24.02
C GLN A 417 -14.12 6.00 22.86
N GLY A 418 -14.79 7.11 23.08
CA GLY A 418 -15.47 7.88 22.04
C GLY A 418 -14.49 8.89 21.44
N ILE A 419 -14.38 8.90 20.12
CA ILE A 419 -13.51 9.79 19.35
C ILE A 419 -14.40 10.60 18.40
N ASN A 420 -14.20 11.92 18.39
CA ASN A 420 -14.76 12.82 17.39
C ASN A 420 -13.61 13.39 16.57
N GLN A 421 -13.59 13.05 15.29
CA GLN A 421 -12.60 13.52 14.33
C GLN A 421 -13.31 14.31 13.23
N VAL A 422 -13.07 15.63 13.21
CA VAL A 422 -13.59 16.54 12.19
C VAL A 422 -12.38 17.28 11.61
N ASP A 423 -12.14 17.11 10.31
CA ASP A 423 -10.97 17.64 9.61
C ASP A 423 -9.65 17.24 10.31
N ASN A 424 -8.90 18.23 10.81
CA ASN A 424 -7.64 18.06 11.54
C ASN A 424 -7.79 18.13 13.07
N SER A 425 -9.01 18.28 13.59
CA SER A 425 -9.27 18.34 15.04
C SER A 425 -9.78 16.99 15.54
N THR A 426 -9.16 16.48 16.61
CA THR A 426 -9.57 15.24 17.28
C THR A 426 -9.82 15.52 18.76
N LYS A 427 -11.02 15.19 19.24
CA LYS A 427 -11.37 15.16 20.67
C LYS A 427 -11.79 13.75 21.06
N GLN A 428 -11.45 13.33 22.26
CA GLN A 428 -11.72 11.98 22.75
C GLN A 428 -12.12 11.96 24.22
N ILE A 429 -12.93 10.97 24.61
CA ILE A 429 -13.28 10.67 25.99
C ILE A 429 -13.23 9.15 26.21
N GLY A 430 -12.74 8.70 27.36
CA GLY A 430 -12.63 7.29 27.70
C GLY A 430 -13.32 6.94 29.02
N ILE A 431 -13.89 5.75 29.10
CA ILE A 431 -14.47 5.14 30.30
C ILE A 431 -13.82 3.77 30.49
N SER A 432 -13.38 3.48 31.72
CA SER A 432 -12.84 2.16 32.10
C SER A 432 -13.75 1.55 33.17
N MET A 433 -14.08 0.27 33.04
CA MET A 433 -14.92 -0.42 34.02
C MET A 433 -14.48 -1.88 34.25
N PRO A 434 -14.58 -2.38 35.50
CA PRO A 434 -14.31 -3.77 35.80
C PRO A 434 -15.45 -4.66 35.27
N VAL A 435 -15.05 -5.81 34.73
CA VAL A 435 -15.94 -6.81 34.15
C VAL A 435 -15.74 -8.11 34.93
N LYS A 436 -16.81 -8.64 35.51
CA LYS A 436 -16.77 -9.95 36.16
C LYS A 436 -17.38 -10.97 35.22
N PHE A 437 -16.67 -12.06 34.96
CA PHE A 437 -17.24 -13.19 34.22
C PHE A 437 -17.82 -14.19 35.22
N PRO A 438 -18.97 -14.83 34.90
CA PRO A 438 -19.58 -15.85 35.77
C PRO A 438 -18.68 -17.10 35.90
N THR A 439 -19.17 -18.14 36.55
CA THR A 439 -18.56 -19.46 36.44
C THR A 439 -18.99 -20.09 35.11
N ARG A 440 -18.07 -20.77 34.42
CA ARG A 440 -18.41 -21.55 33.22
C ARG A 440 -19.49 -22.60 33.57
N PRO A 441 -20.56 -22.77 32.77
CA PRO A 441 -21.51 -23.88 32.95
C PRO A 441 -20.81 -25.24 32.92
N LYS A 442 -21.38 -26.25 33.59
CA LYS A 442 -20.83 -27.61 33.58
C LYS A 442 -21.01 -28.30 32.23
N GLY A 443 -22.06 -27.92 31.50
CA GLY A 443 -22.33 -28.44 30.17
C GLY A 443 -21.35 -27.93 29.12
N VAL A 444 -21.19 -28.72 28.06
CA VAL A 444 -20.36 -28.43 26.90
C VAL A 444 -21.23 -28.52 25.65
N LEU A 445 -21.11 -27.54 24.76
CA LEU A 445 -21.72 -27.53 23.42
C LEU A 445 -20.61 -27.41 22.37
N SER A 446 -20.45 -28.44 21.55
CA SER A 446 -19.36 -28.58 20.58
C SER A 446 -19.90 -28.66 19.16
N HIS A 447 -19.36 -27.85 18.26
CA HIS A 447 -19.60 -27.84 16.82
C HIS A 447 -18.46 -27.08 16.13
N ASP A 448 -18.45 -27.03 14.80
CA ASP A 448 -17.55 -26.14 14.05
C ASP A 448 -17.92 -24.68 14.36
N ALA A 449 -17.06 -24.01 15.11
CA ALA A 449 -17.30 -22.66 15.61
C ALA A 449 -17.30 -21.61 14.50
N VAL A 450 -16.63 -21.89 13.38
CA VAL A 450 -16.66 -21.08 12.16
C VAL A 450 -17.23 -21.97 11.06
N SER A 451 -18.38 -21.61 10.52
CA SER A 451 -19.07 -22.43 9.52
C SER A 451 -19.77 -21.56 8.47
N LEU A 452 -20.15 -22.20 7.36
CA LEU A 452 -21.04 -21.60 6.37
C LEU A 452 -22.49 -21.90 6.72
N ASN A 453 -23.38 -21.01 6.27
CA ASN A 453 -24.82 -21.22 6.38
C ASN A 453 -25.24 -22.50 5.60
N SER A 454 -26.09 -23.33 6.21
CA SER A 454 -26.68 -24.54 5.60
C SER A 454 -27.42 -24.26 4.31
N VAL A 455 -27.96 -23.05 4.11
CA VAL A 455 -28.57 -22.64 2.83
C VAL A 455 -27.55 -22.71 1.69
N VAL A 456 -26.28 -22.40 1.96
CA VAL A 456 -25.19 -22.37 0.98
C VAL A 456 -24.59 -23.75 0.75
N THR A 457 -24.42 -24.54 1.81
CA THR A 457 -23.75 -25.86 1.73
C THR A 457 -24.73 -27.02 1.48
N ASN A 458 -26.01 -26.82 1.80
CA ASN A 458 -27.04 -27.86 1.96
C ASN A 458 -26.63 -28.96 2.97
N ARG A 459 -25.85 -28.59 3.99
CA ARG A 459 -25.43 -29.47 5.09
C ARG A 459 -25.80 -28.82 6.42
N PRO A 460 -26.58 -29.50 7.30
CA PRO A 460 -26.84 -28.98 8.64
C PRO A 460 -25.54 -28.98 9.47
N LEU A 461 -25.45 -28.06 10.42
CA LEU A 461 -24.38 -28.04 11.42
C LEU A 461 -24.61 -29.18 12.42
N GLU A 462 -23.67 -30.12 12.49
CA GLU A 462 -23.71 -31.17 13.51
C GLU A 462 -23.19 -30.62 14.84
N MET A 463 -24.04 -30.67 15.86
CA MET A 463 -23.72 -30.20 17.20
C MET A 463 -23.73 -31.38 18.16
N THR A 464 -22.74 -31.44 19.05
CA THR A 464 -22.69 -32.42 20.14
C THR A 464 -22.77 -31.67 21.46
N TYR A 465 -23.66 -32.09 22.36
CA TYR A 465 -23.78 -31.46 23.67
C TYR A 465 -23.78 -32.46 24.83
N SER A 466 -23.28 -31.99 25.96
CA SER A 466 -23.23 -32.68 27.25
C SER A 466 -23.69 -31.68 28.30
N LEU A 467 -24.56 -32.05 29.23
CA LEU A 467 -25.07 -31.10 30.24
C LEU A 467 -24.35 -31.27 31.59
N ASN A 468 -24.00 -32.50 31.96
CA ASN A 468 -23.19 -32.82 33.14
C ASN A 468 -23.68 -32.16 34.45
N GLU A 469 -24.99 -31.98 34.62
CA GLU A 469 -25.56 -31.48 35.87
C GLU A 469 -25.75 -32.62 36.87
N ASP A 470 -25.60 -32.32 38.16
CA ASP A 470 -25.74 -33.33 39.22
C ASP A 470 -27.21 -33.64 39.55
N SER A 471 -28.16 -32.91 38.94
CA SER A 471 -29.60 -33.04 39.18
C SER A 471 -30.23 -34.20 38.40
N ASP A 472 -31.13 -34.92 39.06
CA ASP A 472 -31.99 -35.95 38.45
C ASP A 472 -33.30 -35.38 37.86
N GLU A 473 -33.49 -34.06 37.93
CA GLU A 473 -34.65 -33.40 37.34
C GLU A 473 -34.70 -33.63 35.81
N LEU A 474 -35.90 -33.94 35.32
CA LEU A 474 -36.18 -33.99 33.89
C LEU A 474 -36.62 -32.60 33.42
N LYS A 475 -35.89 -32.03 32.45
CA LYS A 475 -36.23 -30.71 31.89
C LYS A 475 -36.44 -30.80 30.39
N GLN A 476 -37.36 -29.99 29.92
CA GLN A 476 -37.59 -29.77 28.49
C GLN A 476 -36.53 -28.79 27.97
N LEU A 477 -35.72 -29.21 26.99
CA LEU A 477 -34.59 -28.41 26.50
C LEU A 477 -34.94 -27.64 25.23
N PHE A 478 -34.33 -26.46 25.09
CA PHE A 478 -34.45 -25.54 23.96
C PHE A 478 -33.08 -25.09 23.50
N LEU A 479 -32.93 -24.90 22.19
CA LEU A 479 -31.81 -24.21 21.56
C LEU A 479 -32.20 -22.75 21.36
N SER A 480 -31.53 -21.85 22.08
CA SER A 480 -31.60 -20.40 21.88
C SER A 480 -30.35 -19.93 21.12
N VAL A 481 -30.53 -19.07 20.12
CA VAL A 481 -29.42 -18.43 19.41
C VAL A 481 -29.60 -16.92 19.48
N LEU A 482 -28.63 -16.26 20.09
CA LEU A 482 -28.56 -14.80 20.19
C LEU A 482 -27.56 -14.29 19.16
N SER A 483 -27.93 -13.27 18.40
CA SER A 483 -26.99 -12.60 17.50
C SER A 483 -26.10 -11.61 18.25
N SER A 484 -25.07 -11.10 17.57
CA SER A 484 -24.15 -10.11 18.12
C SER A 484 -24.81 -8.81 18.58
N ASN A 485 -26.05 -8.49 18.18
CA ASN A 485 -26.80 -7.33 18.68
C ASN A 485 -27.75 -7.67 19.86
N ASN A 486 -27.58 -8.86 20.46
CA ASN A 486 -28.41 -9.39 21.55
C ASN A 486 -29.88 -9.68 21.17
N SER A 487 -30.23 -9.72 19.89
CA SER A 487 -31.54 -10.23 19.46
C SER A 487 -31.56 -11.76 19.46
N GLU A 488 -32.60 -12.34 20.04
CA GLU A 488 -32.89 -13.77 19.95
C GLU A 488 -33.44 -14.09 18.55
N VAL A 489 -32.56 -14.61 17.69
CA VAL A 489 -32.90 -14.93 16.29
C VAL A 489 -33.52 -16.32 16.15
N LEU A 490 -33.33 -17.19 17.15
CA LEU A 490 -33.90 -18.53 17.19
C LEU A 490 -34.18 -18.94 18.63
N PHE A 491 -35.36 -19.52 18.86
CA PHE A 491 -35.69 -20.27 20.07
C PHE A 491 -36.49 -21.51 19.66
N LYS A 492 -35.85 -22.69 19.69
CA LYS A 492 -36.44 -23.94 19.17
C LYS A 492 -36.32 -25.07 20.18
N GLN A 493 -37.39 -25.83 20.36
CA GLN A 493 -37.38 -27.02 21.19
C GLN A 493 -36.37 -28.05 20.68
N LEU A 494 -35.48 -28.50 21.56
CA LEU A 494 -34.38 -29.41 21.24
C LEU A 494 -34.77 -30.88 21.46
N THR A 495 -35.50 -31.19 22.53
CA THR A 495 -35.95 -32.55 22.87
C THR A 495 -37.47 -32.69 22.73
N VAL A 496 -37.99 -33.83 22.30
CA VAL A 496 -39.46 -34.02 22.17
C VAL A 496 -40.14 -34.20 23.54
N SER A 497 -39.41 -34.66 24.54
CA SER A 497 -39.87 -34.83 25.91
C SER A 497 -38.81 -34.36 26.90
N PRO A 498 -39.18 -34.13 28.18
CA PRO A 498 -38.22 -33.81 29.23
C PRO A 498 -37.14 -34.89 29.36
N VAL A 499 -35.89 -34.48 29.45
CA VAL A 499 -34.72 -35.37 29.54
C VAL A 499 -33.92 -35.06 30.80
N SER A 500 -33.14 -36.05 31.27
CA SER A 500 -32.22 -35.87 32.40
C SER A 500 -31.14 -34.85 32.06
N LEU A 501 -30.75 -34.03 33.04
CA LEU A 501 -29.62 -33.10 32.89
C LEU A 501 -28.24 -33.79 33.03
N LYS A 502 -28.21 -35.11 33.23
CA LYS A 502 -26.99 -35.95 33.23
C LYS A 502 -26.59 -36.44 31.83
N LEU A 503 -27.25 -35.96 30.78
CA LEU A 503 -26.95 -36.34 29.39
C LEU A 503 -25.50 -36.01 29.00
N SER A 504 -24.90 -36.94 28.25
CA SER A 504 -23.58 -36.77 27.64
C SER A 504 -23.59 -37.18 26.16
N ASN A 505 -22.80 -36.45 25.36
CA ASN A 505 -22.53 -36.73 23.95
C ASN A 505 -23.78 -36.90 23.05
N VAL A 506 -24.80 -36.07 23.26
CA VAL A 506 -25.99 -36.08 22.39
C VAL A 506 -25.70 -35.30 21.11
N VAL A 507 -25.94 -35.93 19.96
CA VAL A 507 -25.77 -35.31 18.65
C VAL A 507 -27.10 -34.74 18.14
N TYR A 508 -27.09 -33.48 17.74
CA TYR A 508 -28.22 -32.79 17.12
C TYR A 508 -27.80 -32.11 15.83
N ARG A 509 -28.61 -32.27 14.78
CA ARG A 509 -28.37 -31.67 13.46
C ARG A 509 -29.15 -30.37 13.34
N PHE A 510 -28.43 -29.26 13.35
CA PHE A 510 -28.98 -27.92 13.31
C PHE A 510 -28.98 -27.35 11.88
N ASP A 511 -30.16 -27.09 11.34
CA ASP A 511 -30.33 -26.35 10.08
C ASP A 511 -30.12 -24.84 10.35
N ASN A 512 -28.86 -24.39 10.28
CA ASN A 512 -28.40 -23.04 10.62
C ASN A 512 -28.75 -22.00 9.53
N ARG A 513 -30.04 -21.82 9.21
CA ARG A 513 -30.54 -20.80 8.26
C ARG A 513 -30.53 -19.38 8.83
N LEU A 514 -29.44 -19.00 9.48
CA LEU A 514 -29.23 -17.69 10.08
C LEU A 514 -28.40 -16.82 9.13
N SER A 515 -28.54 -15.49 9.21
CA SER A 515 -27.68 -14.56 8.45
C SER A 515 -26.20 -14.73 8.83
N ALA A 516 -25.29 -14.30 7.97
CA ALA A 516 -23.88 -14.23 8.31
C ALA A 516 -23.66 -13.30 9.52
N GLY A 517 -22.72 -13.65 10.38
CA GLY A 517 -22.45 -12.92 11.62
C GLY A 517 -22.00 -13.81 12.77
N GLU A 518 -21.86 -13.21 13.94
CA GLU A 518 -21.44 -13.88 15.17
C GLU A 518 -22.63 -14.10 16.10
N TYR A 519 -22.68 -15.28 16.73
CA TYR A 519 -23.81 -15.75 17.52
C TYR A 519 -23.35 -16.45 18.80
N VAL A 520 -24.21 -16.35 19.82
CA VAL A 520 -24.14 -17.14 21.04
C VAL A 520 -25.23 -18.21 20.97
N MET A 521 -24.82 -19.47 20.90
CA MET A 521 -25.74 -20.61 20.97
C MET A 521 -25.86 -21.08 22.41
N ARG A 522 -27.08 -21.35 22.88
CA ARG A 522 -27.35 -21.79 24.24
C ARG A 522 -28.33 -22.94 24.26
N ILE A 523 -28.07 -23.92 25.12
CA ILE A 523 -29.07 -24.90 25.54
C ILE A 523 -29.68 -24.40 26.84
N THR A 524 -30.98 -24.14 26.81
CA THR A 524 -31.74 -23.64 27.95
C THR A 524 -32.97 -24.50 28.25
N ASP A 525 -33.60 -24.27 29.41
CA ASP A 525 -34.97 -24.72 29.65
C ASP A 525 -35.99 -23.63 29.25
N GLN A 526 -37.26 -23.85 29.64
CA GLN A 526 -38.37 -22.91 29.42
C GLN A 526 -38.18 -21.59 30.20
N ASP A 527 -37.47 -21.63 31.33
CA ASP A 527 -37.20 -20.47 32.20
C ASP A 527 -35.92 -19.72 31.80
N LYS A 528 -35.30 -20.11 30.67
CA LYS A 528 -34.04 -19.58 30.13
C LYS A 528 -32.81 -19.82 31.02
N ASN A 529 -32.84 -20.83 31.89
CA ASN A 529 -31.65 -21.28 32.60
C ASN A 529 -30.65 -21.89 31.61
N VAL A 530 -29.40 -21.44 31.62
CA VAL A 530 -28.37 -21.84 30.64
C VAL A 530 -27.58 -23.04 31.16
N PHE A 531 -27.63 -24.16 30.43
CA PHE A 531 -26.89 -25.38 30.79
C PHE A 531 -25.60 -25.57 30.00
N ALA A 532 -25.59 -25.18 28.72
CA ALA A 532 -24.42 -25.24 27.85
C ALA A 532 -24.49 -24.07 26.84
N GLN A 533 -23.34 -23.55 26.43
CA GLN A 533 -23.30 -22.47 25.44
C GLN A 533 -22.01 -22.45 24.63
N SER A 534 -22.11 -22.08 23.36
CA SER A 534 -21.00 -22.08 22.40
C SER A 534 -21.02 -20.86 21.49
N TYR A 535 -19.87 -20.59 20.88
CA TYR A 535 -19.69 -19.53 19.90
C TYR A 535 -19.91 -20.07 18.49
N LEU A 536 -20.71 -19.37 17.70
CA LEU A 536 -20.93 -19.66 16.28
C LEU A 536 -20.66 -18.41 15.44
N SER A 537 -19.73 -18.50 14.51
CA SER A 537 -19.46 -17.51 13.46
C SER A 537 -19.91 -18.08 12.12
N LEU A 538 -20.87 -17.42 11.49
CA LEU A 538 -21.32 -17.71 10.13
C LEU A 538 -20.61 -16.75 9.17
N LEU A 539 -19.78 -17.30 8.30
CA LEU A 539 -19.01 -16.51 7.35
C LEU A 539 -19.92 -15.86 6.29
N SER A 540 -19.64 -14.61 5.95
CA SER A 540 -20.27 -13.94 4.82
C SER A 540 -19.42 -14.10 3.56
N PHE A 541 -20.06 -13.89 2.40
CA PHE A 541 -19.38 -13.81 1.11
C PHE A 541 -19.13 -12.36 0.73
N SER A 542 -17.99 -12.12 0.08
CA SER A 542 -17.64 -10.87 -0.57
C SER A 542 -17.45 -11.12 -2.05
N PHE A 543 -18.13 -10.33 -2.88
CA PHE A 543 -18.08 -10.42 -4.33
C PHE A 543 -17.30 -9.22 -4.87
N VAL A 544 -16.12 -9.49 -5.43
CA VAL A 544 -15.23 -8.45 -5.95
C VAL A 544 -15.33 -8.45 -7.47
N PRO A 545 -15.65 -7.31 -8.12
CA PRO A 545 -15.77 -7.26 -9.58
C PRO A 545 -14.41 -7.52 -10.24
N TYR A 546 -14.34 -8.58 -11.05
CA TYR A 546 -13.15 -8.97 -11.81
C TYR A 546 -13.16 -8.36 -13.21
N ALA A 547 -14.27 -8.54 -13.95
CA ALA A 547 -14.46 -7.98 -15.27
C ALA A 547 -15.94 -7.65 -15.49
N SER A 548 -16.23 -6.51 -16.12
CA SER A 548 -17.60 -6.10 -16.44
C SER A 548 -17.66 -5.58 -17.87
N ASP A 549 -18.40 -6.27 -18.71
CA ASP A 549 -18.74 -5.85 -20.07
C ASP A 549 -20.23 -5.54 -20.13
N PHE A 550 -20.56 -4.28 -19.85
CA PHE A 550 -21.92 -3.76 -19.88
C PHE A 550 -22.54 -3.75 -21.29
N ILE A 551 -21.72 -3.78 -22.34
CA ILE A 551 -22.21 -3.79 -23.73
C ILE A 551 -22.73 -5.20 -24.06
N ASN A 552 -21.96 -6.23 -23.71
CA ASN A 552 -22.34 -7.61 -23.96
C ASN A 552 -23.17 -8.24 -22.82
N GLY A 553 -23.38 -7.52 -21.72
CA GLY A 553 -24.10 -8.00 -20.53
C GLY A 553 -23.36 -9.09 -19.77
N ILE A 554 -22.02 -9.14 -19.84
CA ILE A 554 -21.22 -10.20 -19.22
C ILE A 554 -20.45 -9.61 -18.05
N HIS A 555 -20.72 -10.11 -16.85
CA HIS A 555 -20.07 -9.66 -15.62
C HIS A 555 -19.45 -10.84 -14.88
N VAL A 556 -18.24 -10.64 -14.36
CA VAL A 556 -17.47 -11.66 -13.65
C VAL A 556 -17.06 -11.11 -12.30
N PHE A 557 -17.33 -11.87 -11.25
CA PHE A 557 -17.01 -11.53 -9.87
C PHE A 557 -16.17 -12.62 -9.23
N ASP A 558 -15.07 -12.24 -8.58
CA ASP A 558 -14.32 -13.14 -7.71
C ASP A 558 -15.04 -13.27 -6.37
N VAL A 559 -15.04 -14.48 -5.80
CA VAL A 559 -15.77 -14.78 -4.57
C VAL A 559 -14.81 -15.07 -3.43
N TYR A 560 -14.93 -14.28 -2.36
CA TYR A 560 -14.12 -14.40 -1.15
C TYR A 560 -15.02 -14.65 0.06
N LEU A 561 -14.49 -15.35 1.06
CA LEU A 561 -15.08 -15.41 2.39
C LEU A 561 -14.73 -14.14 3.17
N SER A 562 -15.46 -13.85 4.25
CA SER A 562 -15.13 -12.75 5.16
C SER A 562 -13.76 -12.89 5.83
N THR A 563 -13.15 -14.07 5.78
CA THR A 563 -11.76 -14.32 6.19
C THR A 563 -10.72 -13.79 5.21
N GLY A 564 -11.13 -13.42 3.99
CA GLY A 564 -10.27 -13.02 2.88
C GLY A 564 -9.83 -14.18 1.97
N GLU A 565 -10.17 -15.41 2.32
CA GLU A 565 -9.84 -16.59 1.49
C GLU A 565 -10.77 -16.69 0.28
N GLN A 566 -10.21 -17.09 -0.88
CA GLN A 566 -11.02 -17.30 -2.08
C GLN A 566 -11.85 -18.58 -1.93
N TYR A 567 -13.16 -18.47 -2.13
CA TYR A 567 -14.06 -19.62 -2.07
C TYR A 567 -14.15 -20.30 -3.44
N THR A 568 -13.91 -21.61 -3.51
CA THR A 568 -13.81 -22.35 -4.78
C THR A 568 -14.89 -23.40 -5.00
N ASP A 569 -15.65 -23.76 -3.97
CA ASP A 569 -16.74 -24.73 -4.05
C ASP A 569 -18.01 -24.09 -4.62
N GLU A 570 -18.95 -24.90 -5.12
CA GLU A 570 -20.24 -24.40 -5.63
C GLU A 570 -21.08 -23.77 -4.50
N ILE A 571 -21.65 -22.60 -4.77
CA ILE A 571 -22.57 -21.89 -3.87
C ILE A 571 -24.01 -22.29 -4.23
N LYS A 572 -24.65 -23.11 -3.39
CA LYS A 572 -26.04 -23.51 -3.62
C LYS A 572 -27.00 -22.39 -3.22
N ASN A 573 -28.15 -22.33 -3.92
CA ASN A 573 -29.24 -21.38 -3.64
C ASN A 573 -28.85 -19.89 -3.75
N LEU A 574 -27.78 -19.56 -4.47
CA LEU A 574 -27.47 -18.18 -4.83
C LEU A 574 -28.52 -17.66 -5.83
N LYS A 575 -29.06 -16.47 -5.56
CA LYS A 575 -29.80 -15.67 -6.53
C LYS A 575 -29.05 -14.38 -6.81
N VAL A 576 -29.05 -13.94 -8.05
CA VAL A 576 -28.37 -12.71 -8.45
C VAL A 576 -29.41 -11.79 -9.05
N TYR A 577 -29.50 -10.57 -8.52
CA TYR A 577 -30.33 -9.51 -9.06
C TYR A 577 -29.45 -8.42 -9.66
N PHE A 578 -29.87 -7.87 -10.79
CA PHE A 578 -29.23 -6.78 -11.50
C PHE A 578 -30.24 -5.65 -11.66
N ASP A 579 -29.96 -4.49 -11.05
CA ASP A 579 -30.85 -3.32 -11.03
C ASP A 579 -32.29 -3.62 -10.58
N GLY A 580 -32.44 -4.59 -9.67
CA GLY A 580 -33.73 -5.00 -9.10
C GLY A 580 -34.43 -6.16 -9.84
N GLU A 581 -33.94 -6.56 -11.02
CA GLU A 581 -34.46 -7.71 -11.77
C GLU A 581 -33.60 -8.95 -11.54
N GLU A 582 -34.21 -10.14 -11.44
CA GLU A 582 -33.45 -11.40 -11.31
C GLU A 582 -32.68 -11.68 -12.60
N ALA A 583 -31.37 -11.91 -12.49
CA ALA A 583 -30.49 -12.14 -13.63
C ALA A 583 -30.92 -13.40 -14.40
N LYS A 584 -30.85 -13.35 -15.73
CA LYS A 584 -31.31 -14.44 -16.63
C LYS A 584 -30.53 -15.75 -16.45
N GLY A 585 -29.34 -15.67 -15.86
CA GLY A 585 -28.56 -16.82 -15.46
C GLY A 585 -27.22 -16.42 -14.89
N PHE A 586 -26.67 -17.28 -14.04
CA PHE A 586 -25.29 -17.20 -13.59
C PHE A 586 -24.64 -18.58 -13.63
N SER A 587 -23.31 -18.61 -13.67
CA SER A 587 -22.56 -19.85 -13.46
C SER A 587 -21.39 -19.60 -12.52
N PHE A 588 -21.12 -20.56 -11.63
CA PHE A 588 -20.00 -20.52 -10.71
C PHE A 588 -18.90 -21.46 -11.20
N LYS A 589 -17.68 -20.95 -11.44
CA LYS A 589 -16.53 -21.77 -11.86
C LYS A 589 -15.25 -21.25 -11.22
N ALA A 590 -14.54 -22.12 -10.50
CA ALA A 590 -13.22 -21.86 -9.92
C ALA A 590 -13.14 -20.55 -9.11
N GLY A 591 -14.12 -20.32 -8.22
CA GLY A 591 -14.18 -19.13 -7.38
C GLY A 591 -14.57 -17.84 -8.09
N LYS A 592 -15.16 -17.95 -9.29
CA LYS A 592 -15.72 -16.84 -10.05
C LYS A 592 -17.19 -17.07 -10.36
N ILE A 593 -18.01 -16.01 -10.25
CA ILE A 593 -19.39 -15.98 -10.72
C ILE A 593 -19.44 -15.21 -12.02
N TYR A 594 -19.97 -15.86 -13.05
CA TYR A 594 -20.29 -15.27 -14.34
C TYR A 594 -21.77 -14.96 -14.36
N VAL A 595 -22.14 -13.68 -14.37
CA VAL A 595 -23.51 -13.18 -14.44
C VAL A 595 -23.78 -12.70 -15.86
N ASN A 596 -24.88 -13.17 -16.46
CA ASN A 596 -25.33 -12.71 -17.77
C ASN A 596 -26.57 -11.83 -17.60
N THR A 597 -26.44 -10.55 -17.97
CA THR A 597 -27.46 -9.51 -17.96
C THR A 597 -27.90 -9.19 -19.40
N SER A 598 -29.01 -8.48 -19.59
CA SER A 598 -29.43 -8.09 -20.94
C SER A 598 -28.47 -7.05 -21.56
N SER A 599 -28.19 -7.18 -22.85
CA SER A 599 -27.13 -6.48 -23.60
C SER A 599 -27.35 -4.98 -23.89
N THR A 600 -28.11 -4.26 -23.07
CA THR A 600 -28.33 -2.81 -23.23
C THR A 600 -28.55 -2.13 -21.88
N THR A 601 -27.48 -1.82 -21.17
CA THR A 601 -27.54 -1.04 -19.92
C THR A 601 -27.26 0.44 -20.19
N VAL A 602 -28.09 1.31 -19.63
CA VAL A 602 -27.90 2.78 -19.72
C VAL A 602 -26.69 3.18 -18.87
N PRO A 603 -25.86 4.15 -19.28
CA PRO A 603 -24.71 4.58 -18.47
C PRO A 603 -25.15 5.08 -17.10
N GLY A 604 -24.45 4.65 -16.04
CA GLY A 604 -24.82 4.96 -14.67
C GLY A 604 -24.24 3.97 -13.65
N ASN A 605 -24.64 4.10 -12.40
CA ASN A 605 -24.30 3.14 -11.35
C ASN A 605 -25.27 1.97 -11.40
N HIS A 606 -24.74 0.79 -11.68
CA HIS A 606 -25.52 -0.45 -11.68
C HIS A 606 -25.30 -1.23 -10.39
N VAL A 607 -26.34 -1.87 -9.91
CA VAL A 607 -26.38 -2.55 -8.62
C VAL A 607 -26.58 -4.05 -8.83
N PHE A 608 -25.59 -4.83 -8.41
CA PHE A 608 -25.68 -6.28 -8.32
C PHE A 608 -26.02 -6.66 -6.89
N VAL A 609 -27.09 -7.42 -6.68
CA VAL A 609 -27.44 -7.96 -5.35
C VAL A 609 -27.34 -9.47 -5.40
N PHE A 610 -26.38 -10.02 -4.67
CA PHE A 610 -26.20 -11.46 -4.48
C PHE A 610 -26.96 -11.88 -3.23
N GLN A 611 -28.06 -12.61 -3.40
CA GLN A 611 -28.89 -13.10 -2.32
C GLN A 611 -28.53 -14.56 -1.98
N LEU A 612 -28.15 -14.78 -0.71
CA LEU A 612 -27.74 -16.06 -0.14
C LEU A 612 -28.58 -16.35 1.09
N GLY A 613 -29.77 -16.93 0.88
CA GLY A 613 -30.74 -17.10 1.95
C GLY A 613 -31.19 -15.75 2.52
N PRO A 614 -30.99 -15.46 3.82
CA PRO A 614 -31.34 -14.17 4.41
C PRO A 614 -30.31 -13.06 4.12
N ASP A 615 -29.12 -13.38 3.62
CA ASP A 615 -28.06 -12.40 3.38
C ASP A 615 -28.14 -11.80 1.97
N ASN A 616 -27.98 -10.48 1.89
CA ASN A 616 -27.88 -9.75 0.62
C ASN A 616 -26.54 -9.01 0.56
N VAL A 617 -25.74 -9.31 -0.46
CA VAL A 617 -24.46 -8.62 -0.71
C VAL A 617 -24.62 -7.74 -1.93
N THR A 618 -24.46 -6.44 -1.76
CA THR A 618 -24.65 -5.46 -2.83
C THR A 618 -23.31 -4.99 -3.37
N VAL A 619 -23.13 -5.08 -4.69
CA VAL A 619 -21.94 -4.58 -5.41
C VAL A 619 -22.40 -3.52 -6.41
N ILE A 620 -21.90 -2.30 -6.24
CA ILE A 620 -22.19 -1.18 -7.14
C ILE A 620 -21.05 -1.04 -8.14
N LYS A 621 -21.37 -1.04 -9.43
CA LYS A 621 -20.39 -0.85 -10.50
C LYS A 621 -20.81 0.29 -11.42
N PRO A 622 -19.97 1.34 -11.57
CA PRO A 622 -20.24 2.40 -12.55
C PRO A 622 -19.99 1.87 -13.97
N PHE A 623 -20.95 2.13 -14.85
CA PHE A 623 -20.80 2.02 -16.29
C PHE A 623 -20.68 3.41 -16.88
N GLU A 624 -19.45 3.80 -17.23
CA GLU A 624 -19.21 4.97 -18.05
C GLU A 624 -19.19 4.54 -19.51
N ARG A 625 -20.13 5.07 -20.30
CA ARG A 625 -20.08 4.86 -21.75
C ARG A 625 -18.79 5.49 -22.26
N PRO A 626 -18.00 4.79 -23.08
CA PRO A 626 -16.91 5.44 -23.79
C PRO A 626 -17.51 6.57 -24.64
N VAL A 627 -17.23 7.81 -24.26
CA VAL A 627 -17.71 9.00 -24.96
C VAL A 627 -17.07 8.99 -26.33
N SER A 628 -17.90 8.98 -27.38
CA SER A 628 -17.40 8.98 -28.75
C SER A 628 -16.56 10.23 -28.99
N MET A 629 -15.57 10.15 -29.88
CA MET A 629 -14.77 11.33 -30.25
C MET A 629 -15.63 12.50 -30.75
N PHE A 630 -16.85 12.22 -31.25
CA PHE A 630 -17.81 13.21 -31.75
C PHE A 630 -18.73 13.81 -30.68
N GLU A 631 -18.69 13.32 -29.44
CA GLU A 631 -19.53 13.81 -28.35
C GLU A 631 -18.77 14.75 -27.40
N LYS A 632 -17.45 14.74 -27.49
CA LYS A 632 -16.59 15.67 -26.74
C LYS A 632 -16.63 17.05 -27.39
N PRO A 633 -17.14 18.09 -26.71
CA PRO A 633 -17.26 19.44 -27.29
C PRO A 633 -15.91 20.01 -27.70
N GLU A 634 -14.81 19.61 -27.05
CA GLU A 634 -13.45 20.01 -27.41
C GLU A 634 -13.04 19.47 -28.78
N ASN A 635 -13.41 18.22 -29.09
CA ASN A 635 -13.12 17.59 -30.37
C ASN A 635 -13.97 18.18 -31.49
N ILE A 636 -15.25 18.45 -31.23
CA ILE A 636 -16.13 19.16 -32.17
C ILE A 636 -15.56 20.56 -32.43
N ALA A 637 -15.16 21.30 -31.39
CA ALA A 637 -14.55 22.61 -31.51
C ALA A 637 -13.25 22.56 -32.32
N MET A 638 -12.37 21.58 -32.08
CA MET A 638 -11.16 21.39 -32.88
C MET A 638 -11.47 21.05 -34.35
N MET A 639 -12.47 20.22 -34.62
CA MET A 639 -12.93 19.94 -36.00
C MET A 639 -13.45 21.20 -36.69
N VAL A 640 -14.24 22.02 -35.99
CA VAL A 640 -14.77 23.30 -36.52
C VAL A 640 -13.64 24.30 -36.76
N ILE A 641 -12.69 24.43 -35.84
CA ILE A 641 -11.52 25.32 -35.98
C ILE A 641 -10.66 24.85 -37.15
N ALA A 642 -10.35 23.56 -37.25
CA ALA A 642 -9.57 23.00 -38.34
C ALA A 642 -10.26 23.19 -39.70
N ALA A 643 -11.58 22.95 -39.78
CA ALA A 643 -12.37 23.20 -40.98
C ALA A 643 -12.39 24.70 -41.34
N SER A 644 -12.52 25.58 -40.35
CA SER A 644 -12.50 27.03 -40.55
C SER A 644 -11.15 27.52 -41.07
N LEU A 645 -10.04 27.06 -40.46
CA LEU A 645 -8.69 27.37 -40.92
C LEU A 645 -8.40 26.80 -42.30
N PHE A 646 -8.92 25.62 -42.62
CA PHE A 646 -8.81 25.02 -43.94
C PHE A 646 -9.58 25.83 -44.99
N ILE A 647 -10.82 26.23 -44.70
CA ILE A 647 -11.64 27.06 -45.62
C ILE A 647 -11.00 28.43 -45.82
N ILE A 648 -10.52 29.08 -44.75
CA ILE A 648 -9.81 30.35 -44.81
C ILE A 648 -8.52 30.19 -45.62
N GLY A 649 -7.75 29.14 -45.34
CA GLY A 649 -6.52 28.81 -46.07
C GLY A 649 -6.78 28.56 -47.55
N TYR A 650 -7.83 27.82 -47.88
CA TYR A 650 -8.24 27.51 -49.25
C TYR A 650 -8.73 28.74 -50.01
N LEU A 651 -9.51 29.62 -49.38
CA LEU A 651 -10.01 30.86 -49.99
C LEU A 651 -8.91 31.94 -50.14
N ILE A 652 -7.92 31.95 -49.25
CA ILE A 652 -6.78 32.88 -49.31
C ILE A 652 -5.67 32.36 -50.23
N ALA A 653 -5.52 31.04 -50.36
CA ALA A 653 -4.55 30.43 -51.25
C ALA A 653 -4.90 30.76 -52.70
N ARG A 654 -4.25 31.80 -53.23
CA ARG A 654 -4.28 32.05 -54.68
C ARG A 654 -3.66 30.83 -55.36
N PRO A 655 -4.25 30.33 -56.46
CA PRO A 655 -3.63 29.27 -57.24
C PRO A 655 -2.26 29.78 -57.70
N GLU A 656 -1.20 29.22 -57.12
CA GLU A 656 0.16 29.56 -57.50
C GLU A 656 0.38 29.12 -58.95
N LYS A 657 0.28 30.05 -59.89
CA LYS A 657 0.91 29.88 -61.19
C LYS A 657 2.41 30.09 -60.97
N THR A 658 3.12 28.99 -60.80
CA THR A 658 4.58 28.95 -60.76
C THR A 658 5.15 29.46 -62.07
N TYR A 659 5.60 30.72 -62.08
CA TYR A 659 6.55 31.21 -63.08
C TYR A 659 7.95 31.08 -62.50
N TYR A 660 8.75 30.19 -63.08
CA TYR A 660 10.16 30.04 -62.70
C TYR A 660 10.96 31.20 -63.24
N TRP A 661 11.41 32.08 -62.35
CA TRP A 661 12.58 32.92 -62.58
C TRP A 661 13.51 32.71 -61.40
N ILE A 662 14.56 31.96 -61.66
CA ILE A 662 15.60 31.62 -60.70
C ILE A 662 16.57 32.80 -60.66
N ASP A 663 16.49 33.63 -59.63
CA ASP A 663 17.60 34.51 -59.26
C ASP A 663 18.46 33.76 -58.24
N VAL A 664 19.38 32.94 -58.75
CA VAL A 664 20.40 32.25 -57.94
C VAL A 664 21.46 33.31 -57.59
N PRO A 665 21.61 33.70 -56.32
CA PRO A 665 22.92 34.17 -55.90
C PRO A 665 23.86 32.99 -56.12
N ASP A 666 24.99 33.17 -56.82
CA ASP A 666 25.98 32.13 -57.10
C ASP A 666 26.43 31.46 -55.79
N PHE A 667 25.64 30.50 -55.31
CA PHE A 667 26.09 29.51 -54.38
C PHE A 667 27.13 28.72 -55.18
N PRO A 668 28.34 28.51 -54.63
CA PRO A 668 29.29 27.64 -55.30
C PRO A 668 28.54 26.34 -55.60
N PRO A 669 28.61 25.82 -56.85
CA PRO A 669 27.83 24.66 -57.23
C PRO A 669 27.99 23.61 -56.16
N LEU A 670 26.87 23.12 -55.61
CA LEU A 670 26.87 21.93 -54.77
C LEU A 670 27.42 20.81 -55.66
N GLN A 671 28.73 20.64 -55.64
CA GLN A 671 29.41 19.51 -56.25
C GLN A 671 29.07 18.31 -55.37
N SER A 672 27.85 17.80 -55.55
CA SER A 672 27.47 16.48 -55.06
C SER A 672 28.24 15.47 -55.91
N ILE A 673 29.43 15.11 -55.43
CA ILE A 673 30.19 14.03 -56.06
C ILE A 673 29.46 12.74 -55.68
N ALA A 674 28.83 12.10 -56.67
CA ALA A 674 28.33 10.74 -56.50
C ALA A 674 29.53 9.79 -56.48
N ILE A 675 29.85 9.26 -55.31
CA ILE A 675 30.95 8.31 -55.12
C ILE A 675 30.36 6.91 -55.31
N PRO A 676 30.73 6.18 -56.38
CA PRO A 676 30.26 4.81 -56.59
C PRO A 676 31.01 3.87 -55.65
N ILE A 677 30.28 3.21 -54.75
CA ILE A 677 30.81 2.19 -53.84
C ILE A 677 30.22 0.85 -54.24
N LYS A 678 31.09 -0.17 -54.32
CA LYS A 678 30.68 -1.54 -54.60
C LYS A 678 29.89 -2.10 -53.42
N ARG A 679 28.83 -2.87 -53.71
CA ARG A 679 27.99 -3.51 -52.68
C ARG A 679 28.80 -4.44 -51.79
N GLU A 680 29.69 -5.20 -52.41
CA GLU A 680 30.59 -6.13 -51.75
C GLU A 680 31.46 -5.40 -50.74
N LYS A 681 31.92 -4.18 -51.07
CA LYS A 681 32.71 -3.34 -50.18
C LYS A 681 31.95 -2.92 -48.92
N ILE A 682 30.64 -2.68 -49.03
CA ILE A 682 29.79 -2.34 -47.89
C ILE A 682 29.52 -3.58 -47.04
N LEU A 683 29.30 -4.74 -47.64
CA LEU A 683 29.14 -6.01 -46.91
C LEU A 683 30.43 -6.44 -46.20
N GLU A 684 31.59 -6.33 -46.85
CA GLU A 684 32.92 -6.56 -46.25
C GLU A 684 33.21 -5.60 -45.09
N MET A 685 32.62 -4.40 -45.13
CA MET A 685 32.82 -3.40 -44.07
C MET A 685 32.24 -3.87 -42.75
N PHE A 686 31.13 -4.62 -42.74
CA PHE A 686 30.59 -5.21 -41.51
C PHE A 686 31.59 -6.19 -40.87
N ASP A 687 32.26 -7.02 -41.68
CA ASP A 687 33.27 -7.95 -41.18
C ASP A 687 34.53 -7.21 -40.70
N THR A 688 34.93 -6.16 -41.44
CA THR A 688 36.11 -5.35 -41.11
C THR A 688 35.92 -4.64 -39.77
N ILE A 689 34.77 -3.97 -39.58
CA ILE A 689 34.45 -3.30 -38.31
C ILE A 689 34.38 -4.32 -37.17
N ASN A 690 33.76 -5.47 -37.38
CA ASN A 690 33.73 -6.53 -36.37
C ASN A 690 35.14 -7.01 -36.03
N ALA A 691 36.01 -7.24 -37.02
CA ALA A 691 37.40 -7.62 -36.78
C ALA A 691 38.17 -6.54 -35.98
N ASP A 692 37.99 -5.26 -36.31
CA ASP A 692 38.60 -4.13 -35.62
C ASP A 692 38.17 -4.05 -34.15
N LEU A 693 36.89 -4.31 -33.89
CA LEU A 693 36.31 -4.30 -32.54
C LEU A 693 36.52 -5.64 -31.81
N LYS A 694 37.17 -6.61 -32.46
CA LYS A 694 37.36 -7.99 -31.99
C LYS A 694 36.03 -8.70 -31.69
N TRP A 695 35.00 -8.35 -32.46
CA TRP A 695 33.68 -8.93 -32.43
C TRP A 695 33.53 -9.94 -33.57
N LYS A 696 32.56 -10.85 -33.43
CA LYS A 696 32.22 -11.83 -34.47
C LYS A 696 30.72 -11.78 -34.65
N TYR A 697 30.28 -11.63 -35.89
CA TYR A 697 28.86 -11.68 -36.26
C TYR A 697 27.97 -10.75 -35.42
N THR A 698 28.49 -9.58 -35.03
CA THR A 698 27.76 -8.63 -34.19
C THR A 698 27.13 -7.56 -35.07
N PRO A 699 25.81 -7.35 -35.00
CA PRO A 699 25.12 -6.28 -35.70
C PRO A 699 25.64 -4.89 -35.31
N LEU A 700 25.63 -3.97 -36.26
CA LEU A 700 26.28 -2.66 -36.13
C LEU A 700 25.27 -1.52 -36.18
N THR A 701 25.51 -0.47 -35.39
CA THR A 701 24.72 0.76 -35.44
C THR A 701 25.15 1.63 -36.64
N ILE A 702 24.35 2.64 -36.98
CA ILE A 702 24.72 3.68 -37.96
C ILE A 702 26.04 4.36 -37.56
N GLY A 703 26.25 4.59 -36.25
CA GLY A 703 27.48 5.15 -35.71
C GLY A 703 28.71 4.30 -36.00
N ASP A 704 28.62 2.99 -35.77
CA ASP A 704 29.70 2.02 -36.04
C ASP A 704 30.02 1.99 -37.55
N LEU A 705 28.98 1.98 -38.38
CA LEU A 705 29.12 1.96 -39.84
C LEU A 705 29.76 3.24 -40.37
N LYS A 706 29.49 4.41 -39.78
CA LYS A 706 30.18 5.67 -40.12
C LYS A 706 31.69 5.59 -39.89
N ILE A 707 32.13 4.86 -38.86
CA ILE A 707 33.56 4.62 -38.61
C ILE A 707 34.16 3.78 -39.73
N GLY A 708 33.45 2.73 -40.18
CA GLY A 708 33.87 1.94 -41.34
C GLY A 708 33.94 2.76 -42.63
N PHE A 709 32.95 3.61 -42.90
CA PHE A 709 32.94 4.47 -44.08
C PHE A 709 34.13 5.45 -44.07
N LYS A 710 34.56 5.96 -42.91
CA LYS A 710 35.77 6.78 -42.79
C LYS A 710 37.04 6.05 -43.23
N LYS A 711 37.10 4.71 -43.14
CA LYS A 711 38.25 3.91 -43.58
C LYS A 711 38.29 3.70 -45.10
N ILE A 712 37.19 3.96 -45.80
CA ILE A 712 37.15 3.88 -47.26
C ILE A 712 37.80 5.14 -47.84
N MET A 713 38.99 4.97 -48.42
CA MET A 713 39.72 6.05 -49.07
C MET A 713 39.22 6.26 -50.50
N PHE A 714 38.68 7.44 -50.78
CA PHE A 714 38.32 7.86 -52.14
C PHE A 714 39.22 9.03 -52.55
N ARG A 715 40.05 8.83 -53.58
CA ARG A 715 41.05 9.81 -54.04
C ARG A 715 41.97 10.30 -52.89
N GLY A 716 42.43 9.37 -52.05
CA GLY A 716 43.34 9.66 -50.93
C GLY A 716 42.71 10.35 -49.73
N LYS A 717 41.39 10.57 -49.71
CA LYS A 717 40.67 11.15 -48.56
C LYS A 717 39.68 10.17 -47.95
N PRO A 718 39.52 10.15 -46.61
CA PRO A 718 38.52 9.32 -45.95
C PRO A 718 37.11 9.79 -46.34
N LEU A 719 36.20 8.84 -46.52
CA LEU A 719 34.81 9.12 -46.87
C LEU A 719 33.99 9.41 -45.61
N ILE A 720 33.50 10.64 -45.50
CA ILE A 720 32.62 11.06 -44.40
C ILE A 720 31.19 11.06 -44.93
N VAL A 721 30.32 10.24 -44.34
CA VAL A 721 28.90 10.10 -44.70
C VAL A 721 28.05 10.61 -43.53
N GLY A 722 27.02 11.41 -43.84
CA GLY A 722 26.02 11.84 -42.86
C GLY A 722 24.96 10.77 -42.63
N ASP A 723 24.23 10.83 -41.50
CA ASP A 723 23.29 9.79 -41.07
C ASP A 723 22.22 9.49 -42.12
N TYR A 724 21.55 10.53 -42.63
CA TYR A 724 20.55 10.40 -43.69
C TYR A 724 21.05 9.66 -44.95
N ASN A 725 22.26 10.00 -45.42
CA ASN A 725 22.81 9.36 -46.62
C ASN A 725 23.19 7.90 -46.37
N LEU A 726 23.58 7.56 -45.14
CA LEU A 726 23.92 6.19 -44.76
C LEU A 726 22.64 5.35 -44.60
N GLU A 727 21.61 5.88 -43.95
CA GLU A 727 20.29 5.24 -43.86
C GLU A 727 19.73 4.93 -45.25
N MET A 728 19.77 5.89 -46.19
CA MET A 728 19.34 5.67 -47.56
C MET A 728 20.10 4.53 -48.27
N VAL A 729 21.39 4.35 -47.95
CA VAL A 729 22.21 3.26 -48.51
C VAL A 729 21.83 1.92 -47.88
N LEU A 730 21.63 1.90 -46.56
CA LEU A 730 21.25 0.69 -45.81
C LEU A 730 19.83 0.24 -46.17
N GLU A 731 18.88 1.17 -46.27
CA GLU A 731 17.50 0.85 -46.66
C GLU A 731 17.46 0.22 -48.05
N LYS A 732 18.23 0.75 -49.00
CA LYS A 732 18.36 0.13 -50.32
C LYS A 732 18.97 -1.28 -50.27
N MET A 733 19.96 -1.51 -49.40
CA MET A 733 20.55 -2.86 -49.23
C MET A 733 19.59 -3.83 -48.52
N LYS A 734 18.71 -3.31 -47.66
CA LYS A 734 17.66 -4.05 -46.96
C LYS A 734 16.53 -4.43 -47.92
N GLU A 735 16.07 -3.50 -48.76
CA GLU A 735 15.11 -3.76 -49.85
C GLU A 735 15.62 -4.85 -50.80
N GLU A 736 16.92 -4.84 -51.10
CA GLU A 736 17.58 -5.87 -51.90
C GLU A 736 17.82 -7.20 -51.14
N GLY A 737 17.49 -7.28 -49.85
CA GLY A 737 17.62 -8.47 -49.01
C GLY A 737 19.06 -8.86 -48.66
N LEU A 738 20.03 -7.96 -48.82
CA LEU A 738 21.45 -8.20 -48.53
C LEU A 738 21.78 -7.99 -47.06
N ILE A 739 21.06 -7.07 -46.40
CA ILE A 739 21.16 -6.80 -44.97
C ILE A 739 19.77 -6.90 -44.33
N VAL A 740 19.76 -7.16 -43.02
CA VAL A 740 18.57 -7.15 -42.18
C VAL A 740 18.78 -6.12 -41.08
N GLN A 741 17.72 -5.40 -40.74
CA GLN A 741 17.69 -4.45 -39.62
C GLN A 741 16.85 -5.04 -38.49
N SER A 742 17.34 -4.96 -37.26
CA SER A 742 16.62 -5.34 -36.04
C SER A 742 17.08 -4.46 -34.89
N MET A 743 16.15 -3.86 -34.13
CA MET A 743 16.44 -2.99 -32.99
C MET A 743 17.47 -1.87 -33.30
N ASP A 744 17.33 -1.21 -34.45
CA ASP A 744 18.28 -0.19 -34.97
C ASP A 744 19.71 -0.67 -35.27
N TYR A 745 19.96 -1.98 -35.19
CA TYR A 745 21.19 -2.60 -35.65
C TYR A 745 21.03 -3.20 -37.05
N TYR A 746 22.09 -3.12 -37.83
CA TYR A 746 22.17 -3.64 -39.19
C TYR A 746 23.14 -4.82 -39.23
N ALA A 747 22.80 -5.86 -40.00
CA ALA A 747 23.68 -7.00 -40.20
C ALA A 747 23.52 -7.61 -41.61
N PRO A 748 24.59 -8.16 -42.21
CA PRO A 748 24.49 -8.95 -43.43
C PRO A 748 23.60 -10.18 -43.24
N LYS A 749 22.63 -10.39 -44.14
CA LYS A 749 21.70 -11.55 -44.08
C LYS A 749 22.42 -12.90 -44.11
N ARG A 750 23.60 -12.97 -44.73
CA ARG A 750 24.42 -14.20 -44.78
C ARG A 750 24.80 -14.73 -43.38
N TRP A 751 24.90 -13.87 -42.37
CA TRP A 751 25.27 -14.29 -41.02
C TRP A 751 24.24 -15.22 -40.40
N GLU A 752 22.97 -15.18 -40.83
CA GLU A 752 21.96 -16.15 -40.36
C GLU A 752 22.30 -17.57 -40.74
N LYS A 753 22.85 -17.76 -41.95
CA LYS A 753 23.28 -19.07 -42.44
C LYS A 753 24.57 -19.53 -41.76
N GLU A 754 25.51 -18.60 -41.55
CA GLU A 754 26.82 -18.90 -40.96
C GLU A 754 26.72 -19.23 -39.46
N THR A 755 25.88 -18.50 -38.73
CA THR A 755 25.73 -18.67 -37.26
C THR A 755 24.60 -19.61 -36.87
N ARG A 756 23.69 -19.94 -37.80
CA ARG A 756 22.40 -20.61 -37.52
C ARG A 756 21.56 -19.87 -36.47
N LYS A 757 21.76 -18.55 -36.35
CA LYS A 757 21.02 -17.65 -35.46
C LYS A 757 20.38 -16.56 -36.27
N SER A 758 19.16 -16.17 -35.92
CA SER A 758 18.50 -15.04 -36.57
C SER A 758 19.28 -13.74 -36.35
N ILE A 759 19.23 -12.79 -37.29
CA ILE A 759 19.79 -11.44 -37.04
C ILE A 759 19.12 -10.80 -35.83
N TYR A 760 17.85 -11.13 -35.61
CA TYR A 760 17.09 -10.78 -34.42
C TYR A 760 17.78 -11.20 -33.11
N TYR A 761 18.15 -12.47 -32.98
CA TYR A 761 18.89 -12.98 -31.83
C TYR A 761 20.24 -12.25 -31.66
N LEU A 762 20.97 -12.05 -32.76
CA LEU A 762 22.27 -11.37 -32.73
C LEU A 762 22.16 -9.89 -32.31
N ALA A 763 21.05 -9.23 -32.64
CA ALA A 763 20.78 -7.85 -32.21
C ALA A 763 20.51 -7.76 -30.70
N GLN A 764 19.75 -8.72 -30.13
CA GLN A 764 19.54 -8.80 -28.68
C GLN A 764 20.85 -9.09 -27.92
N VAL A 765 21.69 -9.98 -28.45
CA VAL A 765 23.04 -10.23 -27.91
C VAL A 765 23.87 -8.94 -27.87
N ARG A 766 23.83 -8.15 -28.95
CA ARG A 766 24.53 -6.86 -29.03
C ARG A 766 23.99 -5.87 -28.01
N ALA A 767 22.69 -5.68 -27.93
CA ALA A 767 22.09 -4.75 -26.98
C ALA A 767 22.37 -5.14 -25.51
N LEU A 768 22.30 -6.43 -25.16
CA LEU A 768 22.68 -6.90 -23.82
C LEU A 768 24.17 -6.67 -23.54
N ARG A 769 25.03 -6.92 -24.52
CA ARG A 769 26.46 -6.63 -24.39
C ARG A 769 26.72 -5.15 -24.15
N ASP A 770 26.02 -4.26 -24.85
CA ASP A 770 26.17 -2.81 -24.69
C ASP A 770 25.77 -2.39 -23.27
N ILE A 771 24.69 -2.97 -22.72
CA ILE A 771 24.30 -2.79 -21.31
C ILE A 771 25.42 -3.28 -20.37
N PHE A 772 25.91 -4.51 -20.54
CA PHE A 772 26.94 -5.06 -19.67
C PHE A 772 28.25 -4.26 -19.70
N VAL A 773 28.66 -3.78 -20.88
CA VAL A 773 29.86 -2.97 -21.03
C VAL A 773 29.66 -1.58 -20.40
N THR A 774 28.50 -0.97 -20.59
CA THR A 774 28.19 0.36 -20.04
C THR A 774 28.13 0.32 -18.51
N GLU A 775 27.52 -0.72 -17.94
CA GLU A 775 27.34 -0.89 -16.49
C GLU A 775 28.53 -1.60 -15.82
N GLY A 776 29.57 -1.99 -16.56
CA GLY A 776 30.74 -2.67 -16.02
C GLY A 776 30.47 -4.08 -15.46
N ILE A 777 29.46 -4.77 -15.97
CA ILE A 777 29.06 -6.10 -15.50
C ILE A 777 29.92 -7.17 -16.19
N PRO A 778 30.65 -8.02 -15.45
CA PRO A 778 31.40 -9.12 -16.04
C PRO A 778 30.44 -10.22 -16.55
N PHE A 779 30.60 -10.62 -17.81
CA PHE A 779 29.78 -11.63 -18.47
C PHE A 779 30.62 -12.68 -19.21
N LEU A 780 30.15 -13.93 -19.23
CA LEU A 780 30.73 -14.98 -20.08
C LEU A 780 30.43 -14.71 -21.55
N GLN A 781 31.30 -15.17 -22.45
CA GLN A 781 31.08 -14.99 -23.87
C GLN A 781 29.78 -15.68 -24.32
N PHE A 782 28.95 -14.96 -25.07
CA PHE A 782 27.67 -15.49 -25.55
C PHE A 782 27.86 -16.79 -26.35
N GLY A 783 27.04 -17.80 -26.05
CA GLY A 783 27.09 -19.11 -26.71
C GLY A 783 28.23 -20.03 -26.27
N GLN A 784 29.05 -19.64 -25.28
CA GLN A 784 30.09 -20.50 -24.71
C GLN A 784 29.50 -21.66 -23.90
N ARG A 785 28.28 -21.49 -23.39
CA ARG A 785 27.55 -22.50 -22.62
C ARG A 785 26.36 -23.03 -23.41
N GLY A 786 26.03 -24.31 -23.20
CA GLY A 786 24.86 -24.94 -23.83
C GLY A 786 23.55 -24.74 -23.05
N ASP A 787 23.66 -24.44 -21.76
CA ASP A 787 22.54 -24.33 -20.81
C ASP A 787 21.98 -22.91 -20.66
N ALA A 788 22.71 -21.87 -21.08
CA ALA A 788 22.25 -20.48 -21.13
C ALA A 788 22.98 -19.72 -22.25
N ASP A 789 22.43 -18.59 -22.71
CA ASP A 789 23.08 -17.77 -23.74
C ASP A 789 24.30 -17.04 -23.18
N THR A 790 24.22 -16.53 -21.95
CA THR A 790 25.38 -16.04 -21.17
C THR A 790 25.13 -16.16 -19.67
N VAL A 791 26.17 -15.99 -18.87
CA VAL A 791 26.11 -15.94 -17.41
C VAL A 791 26.86 -14.71 -16.94
N ILE A 792 26.22 -13.97 -16.04
CA ILE A 792 26.79 -12.79 -15.40
C ILE A 792 26.93 -13.02 -13.90
N SER A 793 27.85 -12.28 -13.27
CA SER A 793 27.99 -12.24 -11.81
C SER A 793 27.54 -10.86 -11.33
N TYR A 794 26.44 -10.81 -10.59
CA TYR A 794 25.86 -9.55 -10.13
C TYR A 794 25.37 -9.70 -8.68
N GLY A 795 25.74 -8.77 -7.80
CA GLY A 795 25.35 -8.82 -6.39
C GLY A 795 25.83 -10.06 -5.62
N GLY A 796 26.92 -10.72 -6.06
CA GLY A 796 27.41 -11.96 -5.47
C GLY A 796 26.68 -13.24 -5.94
N GLU A 797 25.65 -13.10 -6.80
CA GLU A 797 24.89 -14.22 -7.36
C GLU A 797 25.26 -14.47 -8.83
N LYS A 798 25.18 -15.74 -9.26
CA LYS A 798 25.27 -16.10 -10.68
C LYS A 798 23.90 -15.98 -11.33
N VAL A 799 23.82 -15.16 -12.38
CA VAL A 799 22.58 -14.92 -13.13
C VAL A 799 22.74 -15.49 -14.55
N TYR A 800 21.84 -16.41 -14.91
CA TYR A 800 21.79 -17.09 -16.20
C TYR A 800 20.85 -16.33 -17.13
N ILE A 801 21.36 -15.83 -18.24
CA ILE A 801 20.59 -15.05 -19.20
C ILE A 801 20.22 -15.92 -20.39
N HIS A 802 18.94 -15.89 -20.75
CA HIS A 802 18.39 -16.57 -21.91
C HIS A 802 17.70 -15.55 -22.82
N ILE A 803 17.91 -15.63 -24.12
CA ILE A 803 17.31 -14.75 -25.12
C ILE A 803 16.13 -15.50 -25.74
N TYR A 804 14.95 -14.89 -25.72
CA TYR A 804 13.75 -15.53 -26.26
C TYR A 804 13.77 -15.55 -27.80
N GLU A 805 13.85 -16.76 -28.37
CA GLU A 805 13.70 -17.04 -29.80
C GLU A 805 12.65 -18.14 -30.06
N SER A 806 12.50 -19.08 -29.13
CA SER A 806 11.49 -20.15 -29.16
C SER A 806 11.18 -20.66 -27.75
N ASP A 807 10.11 -21.45 -27.63
CA ASP A 807 9.66 -22.01 -26.34
C ASP A 807 10.66 -23.04 -25.74
N GLU A 808 11.71 -23.43 -26.47
CA GLU A 808 12.81 -24.22 -25.92
C GLU A 808 13.53 -23.52 -24.76
N VAL A 809 13.49 -22.19 -24.73
CA VAL A 809 14.07 -21.35 -23.68
C VAL A 809 13.44 -21.65 -22.31
N ILE A 810 12.16 -22.04 -22.26
CA ILE A 810 11.48 -22.43 -21.02
C ILE A 810 12.21 -23.60 -20.35
N LYS A 811 12.56 -24.63 -21.12
CA LYS A 811 13.23 -25.82 -20.59
C LYS A 811 14.63 -25.49 -20.06
N LYS A 812 15.38 -24.65 -20.80
CA LYS A 812 16.73 -24.21 -20.38
C LYS A 812 16.67 -23.36 -19.11
N ALA A 813 15.73 -22.42 -19.04
CA ALA A 813 15.54 -21.57 -17.86
C ALA A 813 15.18 -22.38 -16.61
N ILE A 814 14.31 -23.40 -16.73
CA ILE A 814 13.97 -24.31 -15.61
C ILE A 814 15.21 -25.07 -15.13
N GLN A 815 16.05 -25.57 -16.05
CA GLN A 815 17.27 -26.29 -15.69
C GLN A 815 18.26 -25.38 -14.94
N THR A 816 18.49 -24.15 -15.42
CA THR A 816 19.43 -23.21 -14.79
C THR A 816 18.91 -22.60 -13.49
N ALA A 817 17.58 -22.52 -13.31
CA ALA A 817 16.94 -22.03 -12.09
C ALA A 817 17.28 -22.85 -10.82
N SER A 818 17.76 -24.08 -10.99
CA SER A 818 18.23 -24.92 -9.87
C SER A 818 19.61 -24.49 -9.34
N VAL A 819 20.43 -23.84 -10.17
CA VAL A 819 21.82 -23.46 -9.86
C VAL A 819 21.95 -21.97 -9.51
N GLY A 820 21.10 -21.12 -10.08
CA GLY A 820 21.09 -19.68 -9.81
C GLY A 820 19.87 -19.00 -10.43
N ARG A 821 19.83 -17.68 -10.37
CA ARG A 821 18.72 -16.89 -10.91
C ARG A 821 18.76 -16.93 -12.44
N SER A 822 17.63 -17.17 -13.09
CA SER A 822 17.52 -17.15 -14.55
C SER A 822 16.70 -15.96 -15.02
N ILE A 823 17.15 -15.25 -16.04
CA ILE A 823 16.43 -14.13 -16.65
C ILE A 823 16.23 -14.43 -18.13
N ILE A 824 14.98 -14.35 -18.59
CA ILE A 824 14.62 -14.45 -20.01
C ILE A 824 14.38 -13.04 -20.55
N VAL A 825 15.12 -12.70 -21.59
CA VAL A 825 15.12 -11.37 -22.20
C VAL A 825 14.32 -11.42 -23.50
N PHE A 826 13.44 -10.43 -23.66
CA PHE A 826 12.61 -10.21 -24.83
C PHE A 826 13.00 -8.89 -25.49
N GLU A 827 12.77 -8.74 -26.79
CA GLU A 827 13.01 -7.48 -27.50
C GLU A 827 12.20 -6.32 -26.93
N ASN A 828 10.90 -6.54 -26.71
CA ASN A 828 9.98 -5.51 -26.27
C ASN A 828 8.86 -6.12 -25.41
N GLU A 829 8.08 -5.24 -24.79
CA GLU A 829 6.97 -5.63 -23.91
C GLU A 829 5.88 -6.41 -24.64
N MET A 830 5.64 -6.13 -25.92
CA MET A 830 4.60 -6.81 -26.70
C MET A 830 4.90 -8.31 -26.83
N VAL A 831 6.13 -8.66 -27.23
CA VAL A 831 6.57 -10.06 -27.37
C VAL A 831 6.61 -10.77 -26.01
N MET A 832 7.04 -10.07 -24.96
CA MET A 832 7.01 -10.60 -23.60
C MET A 832 5.57 -10.93 -23.16
N ASN A 833 4.63 -10.02 -23.38
CA ASN A 833 3.22 -10.21 -23.00
C ASN A 833 2.56 -11.33 -23.82
N GLU A 834 2.90 -11.48 -25.09
CA GLU A 834 2.47 -12.62 -25.92
C GLU A 834 3.05 -13.95 -25.42
N PHE A 835 4.29 -13.96 -24.93
CA PHE A 835 4.86 -15.14 -24.29
C PHE A 835 4.13 -15.48 -22.97
N LEU A 836 3.87 -14.47 -22.13
CA LEU A 836 3.16 -14.63 -20.86
C LEU A 836 1.72 -15.14 -21.07
N SER A 837 1.02 -14.65 -22.10
CA SER A 837 -0.34 -15.12 -22.42
C SER A 837 -0.35 -16.58 -22.88
N ARG A 838 0.69 -17.05 -23.56
CA ARG A 838 0.85 -18.46 -23.97
C ARG A 838 1.19 -19.40 -22.82
N LEU A 839 1.82 -18.92 -21.74
CA LEU A 839 2.08 -19.71 -20.54
C LEU A 839 0.81 -20.20 -19.85
N HIS A 840 -0.38 -19.67 -20.17
CA HIS A 840 -1.68 -20.16 -19.66
C HIS A 840 -2.03 -21.60 -20.10
N ALA A 841 -1.33 -22.18 -21.09
CA ALA A 841 -1.57 -23.55 -21.52
C ALA A 841 -1.13 -24.59 -20.44
N PRO A 842 -1.92 -25.68 -20.20
CA PRO A 842 -1.75 -26.62 -19.09
C PRO A 842 -0.57 -27.62 -19.20
N GLY A 843 0.58 -27.19 -19.74
CA GLY A 843 1.78 -28.02 -19.84
C GLY A 843 2.56 -28.14 -18.52
N LYS A 844 3.06 -29.34 -18.17
CA LYS A 844 3.89 -29.57 -16.98
C LYS A 844 5.09 -28.62 -16.88
N ALA A 845 5.75 -28.32 -18.00
CA ALA A 845 6.86 -27.36 -18.05
C ALA A 845 6.39 -25.92 -17.73
N ASN A 846 5.22 -25.51 -18.23
CA ASN A 846 4.67 -24.17 -17.96
C ASN A 846 4.29 -23.99 -16.50
N VAL A 847 3.73 -25.03 -15.86
CA VAL A 847 3.41 -25.01 -14.43
C VAL A 847 4.67 -24.85 -13.58
N ILE A 848 5.71 -25.63 -13.86
CA ILE A 848 7.00 -25.53 -13.16
C ILE A 848 7.63 -24.14 -13.39
N PHE A 849 7.56 -23.64 -14.63
CA PHE A 849 8.06 -22.33 -14.98
C PHE A 849 7.38 -21.21 -14.18
N LYS A 850 6.05 -21.23 -14.08
CA LYS A 850 5.26 -20.27 -13.29
C LYS A 850 5.66 -20.30 -11.81
N LEU A 851 5.72 -21.49 -11.22
CA LEU A 851 6.12 -21.64 -9.82
C LEU A 851 7.53 -21.11 -9.55
N LEU A 852 8.46 -21.29 -10.49
CA LEU A 852 9.82 -20.74 -10.39
C LEU A 852 9.86 -19.22 -10.63
N MET A 853 8.91 -18.68 -11.38
CA MET A 853 8.73 -17.24 -11.58
C MET A 853 8.19 -16.57 -10.31
N ASP A 854 7.17 -17.16 -9.68
CA ASP A 854 6.56 -16.67 -8.43
C ASP A 854 7.56 -16.68 -7.26
N ASN A 855 8.44 -17.68 -7.24
CA ASN A 855 9.53 -17.79 -6.26
C ASN A 855 10.75 -16.91 -6.61
N GLY A 856 10.69 -16.10 -7.66
CA GLY A 856 11.75 -15.18 -8.09
C GLY A 856 13.03 -15.85 -8.63
N LYS A 857 13.01 -17.17 -8.88
CA LYS A 857 14.14 -17.92 -9.44
C LYS A 857 14.26 -17.74 -10.95
N ILE A 858 13.13 -17.53 -11.63
CA ILE A 858 13.07 -17.12 -13.03
C ILE A 858 12.46 -15.72 -13.09
N ALA A 859 13.02 -14.85 -13.90
CA ALA A 859 12.40 -13.57 -14.24
C ALA A 859 12.31 -13.42 -15.76
N VAL A 860 11.32 -12.66 -16.21
CA VAL A 860 11.16 -12.26 -17.61
C VAL A 860 11.30 -10.74 -17.70
N THR A 861 11.90 -10.22 -18.77
CA THR A 861 12.03 -8.76 -18.94
C THR A 861 12.19 -8.37 -20.40
N PRO A 862 11.59 -7.25 -20.87
CA PRO A 862 12.03 -6.64 -22.11
C PRO A 862 13.44 -6.06 -21.92
N ILE A 863 14.22 -6.00 -22.99
CA ILE A 863 15.61 -5.55 -22.92
C ILE A 863 15.77 -4.12 -22.38
N SER A 864 14.78 -3.25 -22.62
CA SER A 864 14.74 -1.87 -22.12
C SER A 864 14.61 -1.78 -20.59
N LYS A 865 14.06 -2.81 -19.93
CA LYS A 865 13.90 -2.89 -18.46
C LYS A 865 14.81 -3.94 -17.84
N PHE A 866 15.86 -4.34 -18.55
CA PHE A 866 16.77 -5.39 -18.09
C PHE A 866 17.42 -5.05 -16.75
N MET A 867 17.91 -3.81 -16.59
CA MET A 867 18.57 -3.37 -15.36
C MET A 867 17.61 -3.30 -14.16
N ASP A 868 16.37 -2.85 -14.35
CA ASP A 868 15.36 -2.80 -13.28
C ASP A 868 15.07 -4.18 -12.70
N VAL A 869 15.02 -5.20 -13.56
CA VAL A 869 14.81 -6.60 -13.14
C VAL A 869 16.08 -7.19 -12.54
N LEU A 870 17.25 -6.87 -13.08
CA LEU A 870 18.53 -7.31 -12.52
C LEU A 870 18.71 -6.79 -11.08
N GLU A 871 18.41 -5.52 -10.84
CA GLU A 871 18.45 -4.83 -9.54
C GLU A 871 17.31 -5.19 -8.59
N LYS A 872 16.34 -6.00 -9.02
CA LYS A 872 15.13 -6.36 -8.25
C LYS A 872 14.23 -5.16 -7.90
N LYS A 873 14.32 -4.05 -8.65
CA LYS A 873 13.37 -2.92 -8.55
C LYS A 873 11.99 -3.29 -9.09
N VAL A 874 11.96 -4.18 -10.07
CA VAL A 874 10.74 -4.73 -10.66
C VAL A 874 10.81 -6.25 -10.59
N VAL A 875 9.83 -6.86 -9.94
CA VAL A 875 9.63 -8.32 -9.93
C VAL A 875 8.33 -8.60 -10.65
N PHE A 876 8.43 -9.27 -11.80
CA PHE A 876 7.26 -9.79 -12.50
C PHE A 876 6.88 -11.11 -11.82
N SER A 877 5.89 -11.08 -10.93
CA SER A 877 5.22 -12.28 -10.41
C SER A 877 4.08 -12.67 -11.36
N TYR A 878 3.79 -13.96 -11.47
CA TYR A 878 2.63 -14.43 -12.22
C TYR A 878 1.33 -14.22 -11.44
#